data_AF-A0A7R8WLF9-F1
#
_entry.id   AF-A0A7R8WLF9-F1
#
_cell.length_a   1.000
_cell.length_b   1.000
_cell.length_c   1.000
_cell.angle_alpha   90.00
_cell.angle_beta   90.00
_cell.angle_gamma   90.00
#
_symmetry.space_group_name_H-M   'P 1'
#
loop_
_entity.id
_entity.type
_entity.pdbx_description
1 polymer ?
#
loop_
_entity_poly.entity_id
_entity_poly.type
_entity_poly.pdbx_seq_one_letter_code
_entity_poly.pdbx_strand_id
1 'polypeptide(L)'
;MLYDNGQLLSLYASAYKKFGDELYKSVVEETIHWLENDMKSPNGGYYSALDADSEGEEGKYYIWTEEELKTHLKEEYDLFAAYYNVGGFGHWAEGKQVLMRLKSDEEFVLEHALSLEELQQKKMQWKACLLEVRKQRIAPGLDDKMLCAWNAWTAIGLCEAGVALDRQDYIKLAKDTIDLLIRDFWKEGQLYRTKQNQGEMIPAFLEDYVALTKALTHYYEASFEESYLFLAQQLTDICLEHFQEKGQVLFNFRSIKETSLVSPTVEVYDSVMPSSNAMMLQNLLKMYQFFGESRYKTKAEEMLSAIKEAALKYPWSHAAWLKAAFNLDLGLHELVINDQLRMILSMTGYGKAEGHFNNQKYVLEVRSLNSRNLDANLRIPQRLRLWEMSWRKLLGEKLVRGKVDVSLQIESTGDQQLSLNEDTLKAYISKLKEFAPTATEAELLAMALRFSDVQEGQDEKSNEEEENFCLDLLQEAVDHLIVFRSDEGKALEDELRTRVQSIAQKLKEVEPFEEERIKLIRDKMLRSLEESGVNVDENRFEQEQLQSADSNGRKLNFISQEMGREINTMGSKANHDGIQRLVINMKDDLEKGALSIKKLYPDESLAIYIDVPDIDSLAQRLRDRNTESEEKLQMRISKAKEEQAFANRFDTILVNDELERAKAEI
;
A
#
# COMPACT_ATOMS: atom_id res chain seq x y z
N MET A 1 20.59 21.83 -12.53
CA MET A 1 19.11 21.89 -12.74
C MET A 1 18.38 21.46 -11.46
N LEU A 2 17.06 21.62 -11.37
CA LEU A 2 16.30 21.20 -10.17
C LEU A 2 16.36 19.68 -9.93
N TYR A 3 16.19 18.86 -10.97
CA TYR A 3 16.23 17.39 -10.84
C TYR A 3 17.59 16.87 -10.38
N ASP A 4 18.70 17.50 -10.78
CA ASP A 4 20.04 17.15 -10.29
C ASP A 4 20.11 17.31 -8.77
N ASN A 5 19.66 18.46 -8.27
CA ASN A 5 19.67 18.76 -6.84
C ASN A 5 18.73 17.84 -6.06
N GLY A 6 17.53 17.55 -6.60
CA GLY A 6 16.63 16.56 -6.00
C GLY A 6 17.25 15.17 -5.85
N GLN A 7 17.94 14.68 -6.88
CA GLN A 7 18.65 13.39 -6.84
C GLN A 7 19.89 13.44 -5.92
N LEU A 8 20.62 14.56 -5.89
CA LEU A 8 21.77 14.73 -5.00
C LEU A 8 21.36 14.73 -3.53
N LEU A 9 20.21 15.31 -3.17
CA LEU A 9 19.67 15.21 -1.81
C LEU A 9 19.51 13.76 -1.38
N SER A 10 18.86 12.92 -2.19
CA SER A 10 18.72 11.47 -1.93
C SER A 10 20.08 10.78 -1.79
N LEU A 11 21.03 11.08 -2.70
CA LEU A 11 22.36 10.48 -2.69
C LEU A 11 23.14 10.81 -1.41
N TYR A 12 23.22 12.09 -1.04
CA TYR A 12 23.94 12.53 0.15
C TYR A 12 23.24 12.12 1.45
N ALA A 13 21.90 12.11 1.49
CA ALA A 13 21.14 11.58 2.61
C ALA A 13 21.44 10.08 2.83
N SER A 14 21.44 9.30 1.75
CA SER A 14 21.81 7.88 1.78
C SER A 14 23.26 7.66 2.20
N ALA A 15 24.19 8.48 1.70
CA ALA A 15 25.60 8.43 2.09
C ALA A 15 25.79 8.76 3.57
N TYR A 16 25.10 9.78 4.09
CA TYR A 16 25.10 10.12 5.51
C TYR A 16 24.59 8.95 6.37
N LYS A 17 23.46 8.33 6.01
CA LYS A 17 22.95 7.14 6.73
C LYS A 17 23.95 5.98 6.74
N LYS A 18 24.73 5.81 5.67
CA LYS A 18 25.67 4.70 5.53
C LYS A 18 26.99 4.94 6.26
N PHE A 19 27.53 6.15 6.17
CA PHE A 19 28.90 6.46 6.60
C PHE A 19 28.98 7.37 7.83
N GLY A 20 27.92 8.11 8.15
CA GLY A 20 27.88 9.04 9.29
C GLY A 20 28.76 10.27 9.16
N ASP A 21 29.24 10.59 7.95
CA ASP A 21 30.12 11.75 7.70
C ASP A 21 29.32 13.07 7.69
N GLU A 22 29.64 13.99 8.62
CA GLU A 22 28.99 15.30 8.76
C GLU A 22 29.11 16.18 7.50
N LEU A 23 30.07 15.91 6.61
CA LEU A 23 30.13 16.59 5.31
C LEU A 23 28.88 16.32 4.48
N TYR A 24 28.40 15.07 4.42
CA TYR A 24 27.22 14.72 3.65
C TYR A 24 25.97 15.41 4.18
N LYS A 25 25.83 15.46 5.51
CA LYS A 25 24.77 16.23 6.16
C LYS A 25 24.86 17.72 5.83
N SER A 26 26.04 18.32 5.93
CA SER A 26 26.26 19.74 5.60
C SER A 26 25.86 20.04 4.16
N VAL A 27 26.19 19.16 3.21
CA VAL A 27 25.81 19.32 1.80
C VAL A 27 24.29 19.26 1.62
N VAL A 28 23.60 18.33 2.30
CA VAL A 28 22.13 18.25 2.27
C VAL A 28 21.50 19.53 2.81
N GLU A 29 21.94 20.00 3.99
CA GLU A 29 21.39 21.19 4.64
C GLU A 29 21.62 22.45 3.79
N GLU A 30 22.82 22.62 3.23
CA GLU A 30 23.15 23.75 2.35
C GLU A 30 22.36 23.71 1.03
N THR A 31 22.13 22.52 0.47
CA THR A 31 21.34 22.35 -0.75
C THR A 31 19.87 22.70 -0.49
N ILE A 32 19.29 22.27 0.63
CA ILE A 32 17.91 22.63 1.01
C ILE A 32 17.81 24.13 1.27
N HIS A 33 18.79 24.73 1.96
CA HIS A 33 18.81 26.18 2.18
C HIS A 33 18.84 26.97 0.86
N TRP A 34 19.65 26.54 -0.11
CA TRP A 34 19.66 27.11 -1.46
C TRP A 34 18.32 26.91 -2.19
N LEU A 35 17.73 25.72 -2.11
CA LEU A 35 16.41 25.46 -2.69
C LEU A 35 15.35 26.42 -2.15
N GLU A 36 15.38 26.70 -0.85
CA GLU A 36 14.40 27.60 -0.21
C GLU A 36 14.59 29.08 -0.53
N ASN A 37 15.83 29.54 -0.66
CA ASN A 37 16.12 30.96 -0.87
C ASN A 37 16.15 31.36 -2.34
N ASP A 38 16.65 30.49 -3.21
CA ASP A 38 16.99 30.84 -4.60
C ASP A 38 16.06 30.17 -5.61
N MET A 39 15.53 28.98 -5.30
CA MET A 39 14.73 28.19 -6.25
C MET A 39 13.24 28.15 -5.93
N LYS A 40 12.82 28.49 -4.71
CA LYS A 40 11.43 28.38 -4.26
C LYS A 40 10.58 29.50 -4.85
N SER A 41 9.44 29.12 -5.41
CA SER A 41 8.46 30.06 -5.93
C SER A 41 7.62 30.67 -4.78
N PRO A 42 7.22 31.95 -4.85
CA PRO A 42 6.32 32.55 -3.86
C PRO A 42 4.97 31.82 -3.72
N ASN A 43 4.55 31.10 -4.76
CA ASN A 43 3.31 30.33 -4.77
C ASN A 43 3.50 28.87 -4.33
N GLY A 44 4.69 28.51 -3.80
CA GLY A 44 5.11 27.16 -3.49
C GLY A 44 5.71 26.43 -4.68
N GLY A 45 6.38 25.29 -4.40
CA GLY A 45 7.16 24.56 -5.39
C GLY A 45 8.47 25.26 -5.77
N TYR A 46 9.19 24.69 -6.72
CA TYR A 46 10.53 25.09 -7.12
C TYR A 46 10.65 25.30 -8.63
N TYR A 47 11.42 26.32 -9.00
CA TYR A 47 11.78 26.66 -10.37
C TYR A 47 12.71 25.63 -10.99
N SER A 48 12.77 25.61 -12.32
CA SER A 48 13.35 24.50 -13.06
C SER A 48 14.89 24.53 -13.09
N ALA A 49 15.50 25.71 -13.23
CA ALA A 49 16.94 25.86 -13.38
C ALA A 49 17.45 27.28 -13.08
N LEU A 50 18.73 27.37 -12.73
CA LEU A 50 19.56 28.55 -12.95
C LEU A 50 20.47 28.27 -14.15
N ASP A 51 20.67 29.27 -15.00
CA ASP A 51 21.60 29.20 -16.12
C ASP A 51 23.03 28.96 -15.62
N ALA A 52 23.82 28.23 -16.41
CA ALA A 52 25.24 28.06 -16.15
C ALA A 52 26.03 29.35 -16.40
N ASP A 53 25.54 30.19 -17.31
CA ASP A 53 26.17 31.44 -17.71
C ASP A 53 25.65 32.63 -16.89
N SER A 54 26.57 33.52 -16.53
CA SER A 54 26.24 34.90 -16.15
C SER A 54 27.09 35.85 -16.97
N GLU A 55 26.46 36.87 -17.55
CA GLU A 55 27.10 37.83 -18.47
C GLU A 55 27.80 37.18 -19.69
N GLY A 56 27.32 36.02 -20.14
CA GLY A 56 27.90 35.29 -21.28
C GLY A 56 29.19 34.54 -20.95
N GLU A 57 29.51 34.38 -19.66
CA GLU A 57 30.62 33.57 -19.17
C GLU A 57 30.09 32.46 -18.24
N GLU A 58 30.43 31.21 -18.55
CA GLU A 58 30.06 30.04 -17.76
C GLU A 58 30.67 30.11 -16.36
N GLY A 59 29.83 29.94 -15.34
CA GLY A 59 30.25 29.88 -13.94
C GLY A 59 30.73 31.20 -13.35
N LYS A 60 30.68 32.32 -14.09
CA LYS A 60 31.18 33.65 -13.66
C LYS A 60 30.69 34.08 -12.29
N TYR A 61 29.45 33.76 -11.96
CA TYR A 61 28.84 34.09 -10.68
C TYR A 61 29.53 33.38 -9.48
N TYR A 62 30.09 32.18 -9.68
CA TYR A 62 30.60 31.31 -8.63
C TYR A 62 32.12 31.26 -8.50
N ILE A 63 32.86 31.73 -9.51
CA ILE A 63 34.32 31.71 -9.54
C ILE A 63 34.95 32.94 -8.87
N TRP A 64 36.18 32.81 -8.39
CA TRP A 64 36.89 33.85 -7.63
C TRP A 64 38.29 34.06 -8.16
N THR A 65 38.78 35.31 -8.14
CA THR A 65 40.20 35.59 -8.35
C THR A 65 40.95 35.60 -7.02
N GLU A 66 42.25 35.34 -7.05
CA GLU A 66 43.09 35.40 -5.85
C GLU A 66 43.09 36.81 -5.22
N GLU A 67 43.07 37.86 -6.06
CA GLU A 67 43.03 39.26 -5.61
C GLU A 67 41.71 39.60 -4.88
N GLU A 68 40.56 39.14 -5.38
CA GLU A 68 39.27 39.30 -4.70
C GLU A 68 39.29 38.61 -3.33
N LEU A 69 39.76 37.36 -3.27
CA LEU A 69 39.82 36.59 -2.03
C LEU A 69 40.72 37.27 -0.99
N LYS A 70 41.90 37.74 -1.38
CA LYS A 70 42.81 38.51 -0.51
C LYS A 70 42.17 39.80 0.00
N THR A 71 41.48 40.52 -0.89
CA THR A 71 40.84 41.80 -0.56
C THR A 71 39.73 41.64 0.48
N HIS A 72 38.89 40.61 0.33
CA HIS A 72 37.73 40.41 1.18
C HIS A 72 38.03 39.65 2.48
N LEU A 73 38.87 38.61 2.42
CA LEU A 73 39.20 37.78 3.60
C LEU A 73 40.35 38.34 4.44
N LYS A 74 41.21 39.21 3.87
CA LYS A 74 42.29 39.91 4.58
C LYS A 74 43.18 38.93 5.35
N GLU A 75 43.30 39.08 6.67
CA GLU A 75 44.14 38.25 7.55
C GLU A 75 43.72 36.77 7.55
N GLU A 76 42.47 36.47 7.19
CA GLU A 76 41.94 35.10 7.11
C GLU A 76 42.27 34.41 5.77
N TYR A 77 42.79 35.14 4.79
CA TYR A 77 43.01 34.63 3.44
C TYR A 77 43.94 33.41 3.42
N ASP A 78 45.07 33.43 4.12
CA ASP A 78 46.06 32.35 4.03
C ASP A 78 45.51 31.02 4.52
N LEU A 79 44.74 31.04 5.62
CA LEU A 79 44.11 29.84 6.16
C LEU A 79 42.94 29.35 5.26
N PHE A 80 42.14 30.28 4.73
CA PHE A 80 41.09 29.96 3.77
C PHE A 80 41.67 29.34 2.49
N ALA A 81 42.75 29.91 1.96
CA ALA A 81 43.42 29.47 0.74
C ALA A 81 43.99 28.05 0.89
N ALA A 82 44.55 27.75 2.06
CA ALA A 82 44.99 26.39 2.40
C ALA A 82 43.81 25.41 2.45
N TYR A 83 42.68 25.81 3.03
CA TYR A 83 41.51 24.93 3.18
C TYR A 83 40.80 24.64 1.84
N TYR A 84 40.61 25.66 0.99
CA TYR A 84 39.95 25.54 -0.31
C TYR A 84 40.89 25.39 -1.50
N ASN A 85 42.17 25.07 -1.23
CA ASN A 85 43.19 24.79 -2.23
C ASN A 85 43.29 25.86 -3.34
N VAL A 86 43.22 27.14 -2.94
CA VAL A 86 43.29 28.28 -3.86
C VAL A 86 44.68 28.31 -4.51
N GLY A 87 44.71 28.34 -5.85
CA GLY A 87 45.97 28.25 -6.62
C GLY A 87 46.43 26.80 -6.88
N GLY A 88 45.71 25.80 -6.38
CA GLY A 88 45.97 24.38 -6.61
C GLY A 88 45.10 23.77 -7.71
N PHE A 89 44.46 22.63 -7.40
CA PHE A 89 43.70 21.81 -8.35
C PHE A 89 42.45 22.52 -8.93
N GLY A 90 42.01 23.62 -8.31
CA GLY A 90 40.85 24.42 -8.72
C GLY A 90 41.16 25.61 -9.63
N HIS A 91 42.39 25.74 -10.10
CA HIS A 91 42.80 26.82 -10.99
C HIS A 91 42.12 26.68 -12.36
N TRP A 92 41.33 27.69 -12.74
CA TRP A 92 40.63 27.80 -14.02
C TRP A 92 41.33 28.80 -14.95
N ALA A 93 40.84 28.89 -16.20
CA ALA A 93 41.34 29.87 -17.17
C ALA A 93 41.27 31.31 -16.62
N GLU A 94 42.21 32.16 -17.04
CA GLU A 94 42.28 33.60 -16.69
C GLU A 94 42.55 33.90 -15.20
N GLY A 95 43.13 32.96 -14.44
CA GLY A 95 43.46 33.17 -13.02
C GLY A 95 42.25 33.10 -12.07
N LYS A 96 41.11 32.64 -12.59
CA LYS A 96 39.90 32.37 -11.81
C LYS A 96 40.04 31.01 -11.09
N GLN A 97 39.37 30.87 -9.96
CA GLN A 97 39.51 29.73 -9.05
C GLN A 97 38.13 29.17 -8.68
N VAL A 98 37.99 27.86 -8.77
CA VAL A 98 36.88 27.10 -8.19
C VAL A 98 37.33 26.62 -6.81
N LEU A 99 36.62 27.02 -5.76
CA LEU A 99 36.95 26.67 -4.38
C LEU A 99 36.71 25.18 -4.15
N MET A 100 37.75 24.42 -3.86
CA MET A 100 37.66 22.97 -3.69
C MET A 100 38.40 22.50 -2.44
N ARG A 101 37.76 21.61 -1.70
CA ARG A 101 38.35 20.98 -0.53
C ARG A 101 38.95 19.62 -0.92
N LEU A 102 40.19 19.37 -0.50
CA LEU A 102 40.89 18.09 -0.74
C LEU A 102 41.13 17.25 0.51
N LYS A 103 40.98 17.84 1.70
CA LYS A 103 41.26 17.22 3.00
C LYS A 103 40.02 17.23 3.86
N SER A 104 39.90 16.27 4.78
CA SER A 104 38.83 16.29 5.77
C SER A 104 39.00 17.43 6.79
N ASP A 105 37.98 17.72 7.61
CA ASP A 105 38.06 18.80 8.60
C ASP A 105 39.04 18.36 9.70
N GLU A 106 39.00 17.08 10.06
CA GLU A 106 39.90 16.41 11.01
C GLU A 106 41.36 16.48 10.55
N GLU A 107 41.63 16.16 9.29
CA GLU A 107 42.99 16.26 8.72
C GLU A 107 43.49 17.71 8.76
N PHE A 108 42.64 18.66 8.39
CA PHE A 108 43.02 20.07 8.30
C PHE A 108 43.29 20.69 9.68
N VAL A 109 42.44 20.43 10.67
CA VAL A 109 42.64 20.99 12.03
C VAL A 109 43.90 20.46 12.70
N LEU A 110 44.28 19.20 12.43
CA LEU A 110 45.53 18.61 12.93
C LEU A 110 46.77 19.31 12.36
N GLU A 111 46.76 19.63 11.06
CA GLU A 111 47.88 20.28 10.38
C GLU A 111 48.06 21.74 10.79
N HIS A 112 46.95 22.45 11.01
CA HIS A 112 46.94 23.87 11.34
C HIS A 112 46.81 24.16 12.84
N ALA A 113 46.85 23.13 13.69
CA ALA A 113 46.73 23.24 15.15
C ALA A 113 45.48 24.03 15.60
N LEU A 114 44.35 23.76 14.96
CA LEU A 114 43.04 24.34 15.27
C LEU A 114 42.16 23.33 16.00
N SER A 115 41.10 23.79 16.65
CA SER A 115 39.97 22.94 17.03
C SER A 115 38.94 22.85 15.90
N LEU A 116 38.13 21.79 15.89
CA LEU A 116 37.00 21.66 14.95
C LEU A 116 36.01 22.82 15.09
N GLU A 117 35.75 23.26 16.32
CA GLU A 117 34.82 24.37 16.57
C GLU A 117 35.33 25.69 15.97
N GLU A 118 36.62 26.00 16.14
CA GLU A 118 37.25 27.18 15.53
C GLU A 118 37.18 27.11 13.99
N LEU A 119 37.45 25.94 13.39
CA LEU A 119 37.34 25.77 11.95
C LEU A 119 35.90 25.97 11.45
N GLN A 120 34.88 25.44 12.14
CA GLN A 120 33.48 25.65 11.74
C GLN A 120 33.09 27.13 11.84
N GLN A 121 33.49 27.83 12.90
CA GLN A 121 33.23 29.27 13.04
C GLN A 121 33.88 30.07 11.91
N LYS A 122 35.14 29.74 11.57
CA LYS A 122 35.85 30.36 10.44
C LYS A 122 35.18 30.08 9.10
N LYS A 123 34.79 28.83 8.82
CA LYS A 123 34.04 28.46 7.61
C LYS A 123 32.76 29.27 7.47
N MET A 124 32.00 29.43 8.55
CA MET A 124 30.78 30.24 8.56
C MET A 124 31.07 31.71 8.21
N GLN A 125 32.12 32.29 8.80
CA GLN A 125 32.53 33.67 8.54
C GLN A 125 33.00 33.87 7.08
N TRP A 126 33.83 32.95 6.57
CA TRP A 126 34.31 33.00 5.18
C TRP A 126 33.14 32.90 4.19
N LYS A 127 32.23 31.93 4.38
CA LYS A 127 31.05 31.77 3.52
C LYS A 127 30.15 33.01 3.55
N ALA A 128 29.89 33.58 4.73
CA ALA A 128 29.08 34.79 4.85
C ALA A 128 29.73 35.99 4.15
N CYS A 129 31.04 36.19 4.34
CA CYS A 129 31.79 37.26 3.69
C CYS A 129 31.73 37.15 2.16
N LEU A 130 32.02 35.96 1.61
CA LEU A 130 32.02 35.74 0.17
C LEU A 130 30.60 35.77 -0.42
N LEU A 131 29.58 35.36 0.33
CA LEU A 131 28.19 35.46 -0.12
C LEU A 131 27.77 36.92 -0.33
N GLU A 132 28.13 37.84 0.57
CA GLU A 132 27.79 39.27 0.43
C GLU A 132 28.46 39.92 -0.78
N VAL A 133 29.69 39.51 -1.10
CA VAL A 133 30.37 39.96 -2.32
C VAL A 133 29.70 39.36 -3.55
N ARG A 134 29.36 38.06 -3.51
CA ARG A 134 28.72 37.37 -4.64
C ARG A 134 27.35 37.96 -4.98
N LYS A 135 26.56 38.38 -3.99
CA LYS A 135 25.26 39.04 -4.18
C LYS A 135 25.34 40.37 -4.96
N GLN A 136 26.52 40.99 -5.06
CA GLN A 136 26.73 42.21 -5.84
C GLN A 136 26.98 41.93 -7.32
N ARG A 137 27.21 40.67 -7.69
CA ARG A 137 27.41 40.24 -9.08
C ARG A 137 26.06 40.06 -9.78
N ILE A 138 26.06 40.08 -11.12
CA ILE A 138 24.89 39.72 -11.90
C ILE A 138 24.62 38.23 -11.69
N ALA A 139 23.44 37.89 -11.18
CA ALA A 139 23.03 36.51 -10.97
C ALA A 139 22.78 35.80 -12.32
N PRO A 140 23.00 34.48 -12.40
CA PRO A 140 22.59 33.71 -13.57
C PRO A 140 21.08 33.82 -13.80
N GLY A 141 20.66 33.66 -15.05
CA GLY A 141 19.24 33.66 -15.42
C GLY A 141 18.48 32.55 -14.70
N LEU A 142 17.24 32.85 -14.28
CA LEU A 142 16.34 31.89 -13.64
C LEU A 142 15.30 31.41 -14.65
N ASP A 143 15.27 30.12 -14.95
CA ASP A 143 14.16 29.50 -15.69
C ASP A 143 13.03 29.19 -14.70
N ASP A 144 12.09 30.12 -14.59
CA ASP A 144 10.99 30.14 -13.64
C ASP A 144 9.86 29.13 -13.94
N LYS A 145 10.03 28.28 -14.95
CA LYS A 145 9.12 27.16 -15.19
C LYS A 145 9.10 26.23 -14.00
N MET A 146 7.92 25.71 -13.69
CA MET A 146 7.74 24.63 -12.71
C MET A 146 7.31 23.37 -13.46
N LEU A 147 8.15 22.34 -13.39
CA LEU A 147 7.91 21.03 -14.00
C LEU A 147 7.51 20.02 -12.93
N CYS A 148 6.47 19.23 -13.21
CA CYS A 148 5.91 18.26 -12.28
C CYS A 148 6.97 17.22 -11.86
N ALA A 149 7.61 16.55 -12.82
CA ALA A 149 8.65 15.56 -12.53
C ALA A 149 9.79 16.10 -11.66
N TRP A 150 10.27 17.33 -11.91
CA TRP A 150 11.45 17.86 -11.23
C TRP A 150 11.15 18.31 -9.80
N ASN A 151 9.95 18.83 -9.58
CA ASN A 151 9.43 19.10 -8.24
C ASN A 151 9.21 17.79 -7.46
N ALA A 152 8.72 16.74 -8.13
CA ALA A 152 8.58 15.42 -7.51
C ALA A 152 9.94 14.81 -7.13
N TRP A 153 10.98 14.94 -7.98
CA TRP A 153 12.35 14.56 -7.64
C TRP A 153 12.89 15.31 -6.42
N THR A 154 12.58 16.60 -6.31
CA THR A 154 12.94 17.40 -5.13
C THR A 154 12.21 16.91 -3.88
N ALA A 155 10.92 16.59 -3.98
CA ALA A 155 10.14 16.04 -2.86
C ALA A 155 10.67 14.67 -2.39
N ILE A 156 11.12 13.81 -3.31
CA ILE A 156 11.79 12.53 -2.97
C ILE A 156 13.05 12.81 -2.14
N GLY A 157 13.92 13.70 -2.63
CA GLY A 157 15.15 14.08 -1.94
C GLY A 157 14.89 14.69 -0.56
N LEU A 158 13.85 15.52 -0.42
CA LEU A 158 13.43 16.11 0.85
C LEU A 158 12.90 15.05 1.85
N CYS A 159 12.15 14.05 1.38
CA CYS A 159 11.71 12.93 2.22
C CYS A 159 12.91 12.13 2.73
N GLU A 160 13.82 11.73 1.83
CA GLU A 160 15.01 10.96 2.19
C GLU A 160 15.93 11.73 3.14
N ALA A 161 16.14 13.04 2.89
CA ALA A 161 16.90 13.93 3.76
C ALA A 161 16.24 14.07 5.14
N GLY A 162 14.92 14.27 5.19
CA GLY A 162 14.15 14.39 6.43
C GLY A 162 14.27 13.13 7.30
N VAL A 163 14.17 11.94 6.69
CA VAL A 163 14.34 10.67 7.40
C VAL A 163 15.80 10.45 7.82
N ALA A 164 16.78 10.78 6.97
CA ALA A 164 18.20 10.58 7.25
C ALA A 164 18.72 11.47 8.38
N LEU A 165 18.22 12.71 8.47
CA LEU A 165 18.69 13.73 9.40
C LEU A 165 17.77 13.93 10.60
N ASP A 166 16.66 13.18 10.69
CA ASP A 166 15.60 13.35 11.69
C ASP A 166 15.00 14.78 11.70
N ARG A 167 14.64 15.27 10.52
CA ARG A 167 14.20 16.65 10.27
C ARG A 167 12.76 16.70 9.72
N GLN A 168 11.82 16.91 10.63
CA GLN A 168 10.38 17.00 10.31
C GLN A 168 10.03 18.21 9.44
N ASP A 169 10.82 19.29 9.52
CA ASP A 169 10.67 20.44 8.63
C ASP A 169 10.99 20.10 7.17
N TYR A 170 11.91 19.17 6.89
CA TYR A 170 12.19 18.71 5.53
C TYR A 170 11.07 17.82 4.99
N ILE A 171 10.50 16.95 5.83
CA ILE A 171 9.31 16.15 5.49
C ILE A 171 8.13 17.07 5.19
N LYS A 172 7.96 18.16 5.96
CA LYS A 172 6.94 19.17 5.69
C LYS A 172 7.16 19.87 4.35
N LEU A 173 8.39 20.24 3.99
CA LEU A 173 8.69 20.82 2.67
C LEU A 173 8.34 19.85 1.52
N ALA A 174 8.61 18.56 1.70
CA ALA A 174 8.21 17.53 0.75
C ALA A 174 6.68 17.48 0.61
N LYS A 175 5.95 17.48 1.74
CA LYS A 175 4.48 17.52 1.77
C LYS A 175 3.93 18.72 1.03
N ASP A 176 4.39 19.92 1.35
CA ASP A 176 3.93 21.17 0.74
C ASP A 176 4.16 21.16 -0.78
N THR A 177 5.26 20.55 -1.24
CA THR A 177 5.58 20.36 -2.66
C THR A 177 4.63 19.36 -3.33
N ILE A 178 4.38 18.21 -2.70
CA ILE A 178 3.46 17.17 -3.20
C ILE A 178 2.03 17.70 -3.27
N ASP A 179 1.56 18.37 -2.22
CA ASP A 179 0.22 18.95 -2.16
C ASP A 179 0.02 20.00 -3.24
N LEU A 180 1.06 20.79 -3.55
CA LEU A 180 1.03 21.72 -4.68
C LEU A 180 0.93 21.01 -6.03
N LEU A 181 1.66 19.91 -6.23
CA LEU A 181 1.54 19.11 -7.46
C LEU A 181 0.13 18.53 -7.62
N ILE A 182 -0.44 17.97 -6.55
CA ILE A 182 -1.81 17.45 -6.57
C ILE A 182 -2.82 18.57 -6.83
N ARG A 183 -2.66 19.74 -6.19
CA ARG A 183 -3.63 20.84 -6.32
C ARG A 183 -3.57 21.54 -7.68
N ASP A 184 -2.37 21.81 -8.19
CA ASP A 184 -2.17 22.72 -9.32
C ASP A 184 -1.91 21.99 -10.65
N PHE A 185 -1.39 20.76 -10.61
CA PHE A 185 -1.00 20.00 -11.81
C PHE A 185 -1.98 18.85 -12.12
N TRP A 186 -2.84 18.45 -11.19
CA TRP A 186 -3.86 17.43 -11.42
C TRP A 186 -5.24 18.06 -11.65
N LYS A 187 -5.85 17.83 -12.83
CA LYS A 187 -7.20 18.33 -13.14
C LYS A 187 -8.00 17.29 -13.91
N GLU A 188 -9.25 17.10 -13.52
CA GLU A 188 -10.22 16.23 -14.22
C GLU A 188 -9.69 14.81 -14.49
N GLY A 189 -8.85 14.27 -13.58
CA GLY A 189 -8.26 12.93 -13.72
C GLY A 189 -7.01 12.85 -14.60
N GLN A 190 -6.44 14.00 -15.01
CA GLN A 190 -5.26 14.10 -15.84
C GLN A 190 -4.18 14.96 -15.14
N LEU A 191 -2.94 14.48 -15.15
CA LEU A 191 -1.77 15.25 -14.74
C LEU A 191 -1.25 16.10 -15.91
N TYR A 192 -0.73 17.27 -15.57
CA TYR A 192 -0.06 18.19 -16.50
C TYR A 192 1.40 18.35 -16.12
N ARG A 193 2.25 18.61 -17.13
CA ARG A 193 3.70 18.79 -16.92
C ARG A 193 4.04 20.15 -16.32
N THR A 194 3.33 21.19 -16.74
CA THR A 194 3.55 22.58 -16.35
C THR A 194 2.32 23.14 -15.64
N LYS A 195 2.55 24.08 -14.71
CA LYS A 195 1.47 24.85 -14.10
C LYS A 195 0.79 25.73 -15.15
N GLN A 196 -0.52 25.90 -15.01
CA GLN A 196 -1.30 26.83 -15.83
C GLN A 196 -0.87 28.28 -15.51
N ASN A 197 0.01 28.88 -16.31
CA ASN A 197 0.26 30.31 -16.27
C ASN A 197 0.43 30.83 -17.71
N GLN A 198 -0.59 31.54 -18.20
CA GLN A 198 -0.66 32.26 -19.48
C GLN A 198 -0.39 31.47 -20.79
N GLY A 199 -0.12 30.16 -20.73
CA GLY A 199 0.09 29.28 -21.89
C GLY A 199 -0.79 28.03 -21.91
N GLU A 200 -0.69 27.25 -22.98
CA GLU A 200 -1.34 25.94 -23.10
C GLU A 200 -0.77 24.96 -22.06
N MET A 201 -1.65 24.26 -21.35
CA MET A 201 -1.22 23.22 -20.42
C MET A 201 -0.73 22.01 -21.23
N ILE A 202 0.50 21.57 -20.97
CA ILE A 202 1.08 20.40 -21.62
C ILE A 202 0.67 19.17 -20.81
N PRO A 203 -0.02 18.18 -21.40
CA PRO A 203 -0.29 16.91 -20.73
C PRO A 203 0.99 16.29 -20.17
N ALA A 204 0.91 15.71 -18.99
CA ALA A 204 2.04 15.03 -18.35
C ALA A 204 2.52 13.84 -19.18
N PHE A 205 3.84 13.68 -19.24
CA PHE A 205 4.47 12.48 -19.78
C PHE A 205 4.58 11.39 -18.72
N LEU A 206 4.98 10.19 -19.12
CA LEU A 206 5.22 9.07 -18.19
C LEU A 206 6.15 9.50 -17.05
N GLU A 207 7.21 10.26 -17.36
CA GLU A 207 8.17 10.83 -16.42
C GLU A 207 7.50 11.55 -15.23
N ASP A 208 6.49 12.39 -15.52
CA ASP A 208 5.80 13.18 -14.51
C ASP A 208 4.96 12.28 -13.57
N TYR A 209 4.26 11.29 -14.13
CA TYR A 209 3.48 10.34 -13.34
C TYR A 209 4.37 9.45 -12.47
N VAL A 210 5.46 8.89 -13.02
CA VAL A 210 6.32 7.96 -12.29
C VAL A 210 7.13 8.67 -11.20
N ALA A 211 7.56 9.92 -11.44
CA ALA A 211 8.22 10.73 -10.43
C ALA A 211 7.26 11.10 -9.29
N LEU A 212 6.04 11.54 -9.60
CA LEU A 212 5.04 11.87 -8.58
C LEU A 212 4.63 10.62 -7.78
N THR A 213 4.40 9.49 -8.44
CA THR A 213 4.12 8.20 -7.78
C THR A 213 5.23 7.83 -6.78
N LYS A 214 6.49 8.00 -7.19
CA LYS A 214 7.64 7.73 -6.34
C LYS A 214 7.70 8.71 -5.15
N ALA A 215 7.45 10.00 -5.37
CA ALA A 215 7.39 11.02 -4.31
C ALA A 215 6.29 10.75 -3.27
N LEU A 216 5.08 10.41 -3.74
CA LEU A 216 3.96 10.02 -2.88
C LEU A 216 4.31 8.81 -2.00
N THR A 217 5.00 7.84 -2.58
CA THR A 217 5.41 6.64 -1.87
C THR A 217 6.47 6.95 -0.80
N HIS A 218 7.48 7.76 -1.11
CA HIS A 218 8.50 8.17 -0.13
C HIS A 218 7.90 9.04 0.99
N TYR A 219 6.92 9.89 0.66
CA TYR A 219 6.20 10.66 1.67
C TYR A 219 5.39 9.76 2.59
N TYR A 220 4.69 8.76 2.06
CA TYR A 220 4.01 7.75 2.88
C TYR A 220 5.00 7.02 3.80
N GLU A 221 6.16 6.60 3.29
CA GLU A 221 7.17 5.93 4.12
C GLU A 221 7.73 6.83 5.24
N ALA A 222 7.76 8.15 5.02
CA ALA A 222 8.22 9.12 6.01
C ALA A 222 7.14 9.56 7.02
N SER A 223 5.86 9.53 6.64
CA SER A 223 4.74 10.12 7.40
C SER A 223 3.66 9.14 7.87
N PHE A 224 3.57 7.97 7.23
CA PHE A 224 2.48 6.99 7.33
C PHE A 224 1.08 7.52 6.98
N GLU A 225 0.97 8.63 6.23
CA GLU A 225 -0.32 9.12 5.73
C GLU A 225 -0.80 8.28 4.52
N GLU A 226 -1.64 7.28 4.79
CA GLU A 226 -2.08 6.27 3.81
C GLU A 226 -2.75 6.84 2.55
N SER A 227 -3.39 8.01 2.62
CA SER A 227 -4.03 8.66 1.47
C SER A 227 -3.07 8.89 0.30
N TYR A 228 -1.81 9.22 0.59
CA TYR A 228 -0.78 9.43 -0.43
C TYR A 228 -0.34 8.11 -1.10
N LEU A 229 -0.33 7.01 -0.34
CA LEU A 229 -0.04 5.68 -0.88
C LEU A 229 -1.15 5.20 -1.83
N PHE A 230 -2.43 5.40 -1.47
CA PHE A 230 -3.54 5.07 -2.36
C PHE A 230 -3.54 5.94 -3.62
N LEU A 231 -3.14 7.22 -3.52
CA LEU A 231 -2.95 8.06 -4.69
C LEU A 231 -1.81 7.55 -5.58
N ALA A 232 -0.69 7.10 -5.00
CA ALA A 232 0.40 6.48 -5.75
C ALA A 232 -0.06 5.24 -6.53
N GLN A 233 -0.92 4.42 -5.92
CA GLN A 233 -1.56 3.28 -6.59
C GLN A 233 -2.42 3.74 -7.79
N GLN A 234 -3.24 4.77 -7.59
CA GLN A 234 -4.10 5.33 -8.64
C GLN A 234 -3.26 5.84 -9.84
N LEU A 235 -2.16 6.56 -9.57
CA LEU A 235 -1.27 7.05 -10.63
C LEU A 235 -0.59 5.89 -11.37
N THR A 236 -0.17 4.84 -10.65
CA THR A 236 0.41 3.63 -11.25
C THR A 236 -0.58 2.93 -12.18
N ASP A 237 -1.84 2.80 -11.75
CA ASP A 237 -2.91 2.21 -12.55
C ASP A 237 -3.22 3.04 -13.81
N ILE A 238 -3.15 4.37 -13.70
CA ILE A 238 -3.27 5.26 -14.86
C ILE A 238 -2.10 5.07 -15.84
N CYS A 239 -0.87 4.89 -15.36
CA CYS A 239 0.25 4.53 -16.23
C CYS A 239 0.02 3.21 -16.97
N LEU A 240 -0.52 2.20 -16.28
CA LEU A 240 -0.87 0.90 -16.86
C LEU A 240 -1.90 1.01 -17.99
N GLU A 241 -2.89 1.89 -17.84
CA GLU A 241 -3.95 2.05 -18.83
C GLU A 241 -3.56 3.00 -19.98
N HIS A 242 -2.93 4.14 -19.68
CA HIS A 242 -2.81 5.25 -20.62
C HIS A 242 -1.48 5.29 -21.38
N PHE A 243 -0.43 4.61 -20.92
CA PHE A 243 0.91 4.73 -21.51
C PHE A 243 1.37 3.44 -22.22
N GLN A 244 0.47 2.50 -22.47
CA GLN A 244 0.83 1.22 -23.08
C GLN A 244 -0.16 0.83 -24.18
N GLU A 245 0.36 0.55 -25.39
CA GLU A 245 -0.46 -0.03 -26.45
C GLU A 245 -0.65 -1.54 -26.27
N LYS A 246 -1.74 -2.08 -26.83
CA LYS A 246 -2.06 -3.50 -26.74
C LYS A 246 -0.93 -4.36 -27.34
N GLY A 247 -0.35 -5.23 -26.52
CA GLY A 247 0.73 -6.15 -26.91
C GLY A 247 2.14 -5.61 -26.71
N GLN A 248 2.30 -4.35 -26.28
CA GLN A 248 3.60 -3.83 -25.84
C GLN A 248 3.89 -4.26 -24.39
N VAL A 249 5.16 -4.49 -24.06
CA VAL A 249 5.60 -4.75 -22.68
C VAL A 249 6.01 -3.46 -21.96
N LEU A 250 6.69 -2.57 -22.66
CA LEU A 250 7.16 -1.29 -22.13
C LEU A 250 6.10 -0.19 -22.31
N PHE A 251 6.35 0.94 -21.65
CA PHE A 251 5.49 2.11 -21.68
C PHE A 251 6.04 3.17 -22.62
N ASN A 252 5.13 3.79 -23.36
CA ASN A 252 5.39 4.96 -24.17
C ASN A 252 5.61 6.17 -23.28
N PHE A 253 6.44 7.11 -23.73
CA PHE A 253 6.70 8.36 -23.02
C PHE A 253 5.46 9.27 -22.97
N ARG A 254 4.65 9.24 -24.04
CA ARG A 254 3.40 9.98 -24.17
C ARG A 254 2.20 9.05 -23.97
N SER A 255 1.11 9.61 -23.45
CA SER A 255 -0.18 8.93 -23.38
C SER A 255 -0.68 8.51 -24.77
N ILE A 256 -1.19 7.29 -24.88
CA ILE A 256 -1.81 6.74 -26.09
C ILE A 256 -3.19 7.36 -26.37
N LYS A 257 -3.77 8.09 -25.40
CA LYS A 257 -5.03 8.80 -25.56
C LYS A 257 -4.87 10.10 -26.37
N GLU A 258 -3.64 10.57 -26.55
CA GLU A 258 -3.36 11.76 -27.34
C GLU A 258 -3.24 11.44 -28.83
N THR A 259 -3.92 12.21 -29.67
CA THR A 259 -3.76 12.14 -31.13
C THR A 259 -2.47 12.86 -31.53
N SER A 260 -1.49 12.11 -32.04
CA SER A 260 -0.24 12.67 -32.58
C SER A 260 0.12 12.05 -33.91
N LEU A 261 0.74 12.83 -34.79
CA LEU A 261 1.30 12.37 -36.08
C LEU A 261 2.67 11.70 -35.91
N VAL A 262 3.28 11.84 -34.73
CA VAL A 262 4.61 11.30 -34.41
C VAL A 262 4.42 10.03 -33.59
N SER A 263 5.07 8.94 -33.99
CA SER A 263 5.04 7.67 -33.26
C SER A 263 5.53 7.87 -31.82
N PRO A 264 4.86 7.25 -30.82
CA PRO A 264 5.31 7.31 -29.44
C PRO A 264 6.72 6.72 -29.28
N THR A 265 7.54 7.37 -28.45
CA THR A 265 8.88 6.90 -28.09
C THR A 265 8.82 6.09 -26.80
N VAL A 266 9.66 5.06 -26.69
CA VAL A 266 9.86 4.28 -25.47
C VAL A 266 11.26 4.58 -24.93
N GLU A 267 11.32 5.11 -23.72
CA GLU A 267 12.59 5.44 -23.06
C GLU A 267 13.04 4.29 -22.16
N VAL A 268 14.21 3.71 -22.45
CA VAL A 268 14.80 2.62 -21.66
C VAL A 268 16.18 2.95 -21.11
N TYR A 269 16.87 3.94 -21.67
CA TYR A 269 18.22 4.31 -21.27
C TYR A 269 18.19 5.34 -20.15
N ASP A 270 18.89 5.03 -19.06
CA ASP A 270 19.20 5.99 -18.02
C ASP A 270 20.20 7.02 -18.57
N SER A 271 19.95 8.29 -18.24
CA SER A 271 20.79 9.42 -18.60
C SER A 271 21.12 10.20 -17.31
N VAL A 272 21.03 11.53 -17.33
CA VAL A 272 21.10 12.37 -16.13
C VAL A 272 20.01 12.03 -15.10
N MET A 273 18.92 11.41 -15.54
CA MET A 273 17.88 10.80 -14.71
C MET A 273 17.67 9.34 -15.13
N PRO A 274 17.19 8.48 -14.21
CA PRO A 274 16.64 7.19 -14.58
C PRO A 274 15.57 7.31 -15.66
N SER A 275 15.53 6.35 -16.60
CA SER A 275 14.49 6.33 -17.61
C SER A 275 13.09 6.19 -16.99
N SER A 276 12.09 6.78 -17.64
CA SER A 276 10.70 6.72 -17.21
C SER A 276 10.22 5.27 -17.00
N ASN A 277 10.65 4.34 -17.85
CA ASN A 277 10.33 2.91 -17.70
C ASN A 277 11.08 2.26 -16.52
N ALA A 278 12.35 2.60 -16.25
CA ALA A 278 13.05 2.10 -15.06
C ALA A 278 12.37 2.57 -13.77
N MET A 279 11.93 3.83 -13.72
CA MET A 279 11.16 4.37 -12.60
C MET A 279 9.80 3.67 -12.47
N MET A 280 9.11 3.43 -13.58
CA MET A 280 7.85 2.68 -13.57
C MET A 280 8.05 1.27 -13.02
N LEU A 281 9.11 0.57 -13.43
CA LEU A 281 9.47 -0.74 -12.90
C LEU A 281 9.66 -0.69 -11.37
N GLN A 282 10.41 0.28 -10.87
CA GLN A 282 10.61 0.45 -9.41
C GLN A 282 9.29 0.72 -8.68
N ASN A 283 8.42 1.54 -9.25
CA ASN A 283 7.10 1.83 -8.68
C ASN A 283 6.20 0.60 -8.68
N LEU A 284 6.19 -0.21 -9.74
CA LEU A 284 5.43 -1.47 -9.79
C LEU A 284 5.88 -2.44 -8.70
N LEU A 285 7.18 -2.62 -8.51
CA LEU A 285 7.71 -3.45 -7.42
C LEU A 285 7.26 -2.93 -6.04
N LYS A 286 7.22 -1.60 -5.88
CA LYS A 286 6.80 -0.97 -4.63
C LYS A 286 5.28 -1.09 -4.40
N MET A 287 4.47 -0.96 -5.45
CA MET A 287 3.02 -1.19 -5.37
C MET A 287 2.72 -2.67 -5.07
N TYR A 288 3.47 -3.61 -5.67
CA TYR A 288 3.37 -5.01 -5.30
C TYR A 288 3.69 -5.24 -3.82
N GLN A 289 4.74 -4.61 -3.30
CA GLN A 289 5.12 -4.71 -1.89
C GLN A 289 4.00 -4.25 -0.95
N PHE A 290 3.38 -3.10 -1.23
CA PHE A 290 2.35 -2.55 -0.34
C PHE A 290 0.96 -3.20 -0.50
N PHE A 291 0.57 -3.58 -1.72
CA PHE A 291 -0.79 -4.03 -2.01
C PHE A 291 -0.92 -5.54 -2.27
N GLY A 292 0.19 -6.24 -2.50
CA GLY A 292 0.20 -7.69 -2.77
C GLY A 292 -0.44 -8.09 -4.10
N GLU A 293 -0.76 -7.15 -4.98
CA GLU A 293 -1.45 -7.43 -6.24
C GLU A 293 -0.49 -7.99 -7.30
N SER A 294 -0.70 -9.24 -7.71
CA SER A 294 0.21 -9.96 -8.63
C SER A 294 0.41 -9.23 -9.96
N ARG A 295 -0.59 -8.47 -10.44
CA ARG A 295 -0.50 -7.70 -11.70
C ARG A 295 0.72 -6.78 -11.76
N TYR A 296 1.10 -6.17 -10.64
CA TYR A 296 2.25 -5.27 -10.60
C TYR A 296 3.57 -6.03 -10.72
N LYS A 297 3.69 -7.16 -10.00
CA LYS A 297 4.86 -8.04 -10.05
C LYS A 297 5.04 -8.68 -11.43
N THR A 298 3.98 -9.28 -11.98
CA THR A 298 4.02 -9.89 -13.31
C THR A 298 4.49 -8.86 -14.35
N LYS A 299 3.95 -7.63 -14.27
CA LYS A 299 4.35 -6.56 -15.17
C LYS A 299 5.83 -6.17 -15.01
N ALA A 300 6.30 -6.06 -13.77
CA ALA A 300 7.71 -5.76 -13.48
C ALA A 300 8.66 -6.83 -14.06
N GLU A 301 8.31 -8.11 -13.91
CA GLU A 301 9.08 -9.25 -14.46
C GLU A 301 9.10 -9.24 -15.99
N GLU A 302 7.97 -8.97 -16.64
CA GLU A 302 7.89 -8.82 -18.09
C GLU A 302 8.81 -7.68 -18.59
N MET A 303 8.76 -6.52 -17.93
CA MET A 303 9.61 -5.38 -18.28
C MET A 303 11.08 -5.74 -18.15
N LEU A 304 11.52 -6.34 -17.03
CA LEU A 304 12.90 -6.78 -16.84
C LEU A 304 13.36 -7.76 -17.92
N SER A 305 12.52 -8.73 -18.26
CA SER A 305 12.79 -9.69 -19.33
C SER A 305 13.00 -8.98 -20.68
N ALA A 306 12.17 -7.97 -20.98
CA ALA A 306 12.28 -7.21 -22.22
C ALA A 306 13.59 -6.39 -22.33
N ILE A 307 14.20 -5.96 -21.22
CA ILE A 307 15.43 -5.15 -21.24
C ILE A 307 16.70 -5.96 -20.97
N LYS A 308 16.58 -7.23 -20.54
CA LYS A 308 17.68 -8.07 -20.07
C LYS A 308 18.93 -8.01 -20.96
N GLU A 309 18.78 -8.21 -22.28
CA GLU A 309 19.92 -8.19 -23.20
C GLU A 309 20.59 -6.80 -23.26
N ALA A 310 19.80 -5.73 -23.30
CA ALA A 310 20.29 -4.36 -23.32
C ALA A 310 20.97 -3.97 -22.00
N ALA A 311 20.41 -4.39 -20.87
CA ALA A 311 20.96 -4.14 -19.53
C ALA A 311 22.34 -4.78 -19.37
N LEU A 312 22.49 -6.04 -19.80
CA LEU A 312 23.74 -6.78 -19.72
C LEU A 312 24.81 -6.22 -20.66
N LYS A 313 24.39 -5.73 -21.84
CA LYS A 313 25.31 -5.14 -22.82
C LYS A 313 25.76 -3.73 -22.43
N TYR A 314 24.87 -2.93 -21.84
CA TYR A 314 25.11 -1.53 -21.49
C TYR A 314 24.67 -1.23 -20.04
N PRO A 315 25.33 -1.81 -19.02
CA PRO A 315 24.91 -1.70 -17.62
C PRO A 315 24.91 -0.25 -17.10
N TRP A 316 25.86 0.56 -17.56
CA TRP A 316 25.97 1.98 -17.19
C TRP A 316 24.76 2.82 -17.61
N SER A 317 24.10 2.46 -18.72
CA SER A 317 22.89 3.11 -19.22
C SER A 317 21.61 2.45 -18.72
N HIS A 318 21.70 1.48 -17.79
CA HIS A 318 20.55 0.76 -17.24
C HIS A 318 20.72 0.51 -15.73
N ALA A 319 21.45 1.37 -15.03
CA ALA A 319 21.74 1.21 -13.61
C ALA A 319 20.47 1.15 -12.75
N ALA A 320 19.44 1.94 -13.07
CA ALA A 320 18.17 1.95 -12.35
C ALA A 320 17.36 0.66 -12.59
N TRP A 321 17.45 0.07 -13.78
CA TRP A 321 16.89 -1.24 -14.10
C TRP A 321 17.58 -2.35 -13.31
N LEU A 322 18.92 -2.36 -13.30
CA LEU A 322 19.71 -3.35 -12.58
C LEU A 322 19.48 -3.26 -11.07
N LYS A 323 19.32 -2.05 -10.53
CA LYS A 323 18.92 -1.85 -9.12
C LYS A 323 17.55 -2.46 -8.84
N ALA A 324 16.58 -2.31 -9.73
CA ALA A 324 15.27 -2.92 -9.59
C ALA A 324 15.32 -4.45 -9.69
N ALA A 325 16.11 -5.00 -10.63
CA ALA A 325 16.32 -6.44 -10.76
C ALA A 325 16.95 -7.03 -9.50
N PHE A 326 17.96 -6.36 -8.94
CA PHE A 326 18.62 -6.75 -7.70
C PHE A 326 17.65 -6.78 -6.51
N ASN A 327 16.77 -5.78 -6.41
CA ASN A 327 15.74 -5.73 -5.37
C ASN A 327 14.70 -6.86 -5.51
N LEU A 328 14.39 -7.28 -6.73
CA LEU A 328 13.45 -8.38 -6.98
C LEU A 328 14.05 -9.73 -6.58
N ASP A 329 15.34 -9.95 -6.85
CA ASP A 329 16.03 -11.22 -6.62
C ASP A 329 16.34 -11.46 -5.12
N LEU A 330 16.87 -10.45 -4.42
CA LEU A 330 17.14 -10.56 -2.98
C LEU A 330 15.89 -10.61 -2.10
N GLY A 331 14.73 -10.28 -2.69
CA GLY A 331 13.51 -10.00 -1.96
C GLY A 331 13.54 -8.61 -1.33
N LEU A 332 12.39 -7.94 -1.32
CA LEU A 332 12.24 -6.68 -0.62
C LEU A 332 12.14 -6.97 0.88
N HIS A 333 13.14 -6.56 1.65
CA HIS A 333 13.09 -6.70 3.11
C HIS A 333 12.00 -5.81 3.69
N GLU A 334 11.04 -6.42 4.38
CA GLU A 334 9.96 -5.73 5.08
C GLU A 334 10.21 -5.75 6.57
N LEU A 335 10.27 -4.57 7.20
CA LEU A 335 10.21 -4.43 8.65
C LEU A 335 8.79 -4.06 9.03
N VAL A 336 8.01 -5.04 9.47
CA VAL A 336 6.64 -4.83 9.97
C VAL A 336 6.74 -4.41 11.44
N ILE A 337 6.64 -3.11 11.71
CA ILE A 337 6.58 -2.57 13.08
C ILE A 337 5.11 -2.59 13.53
N ASN A 338 4.78 -3.57 14.37
CA ASN A 338 3.41 -3.73 14.87
C ASN A 338 3.25 -3.00 16.21
N ASP A 339 3.05 -1.68 16.16
CA ASP A 339 2.97 -0.83 17.37
C ASP A 339 1.62 -0.96 18.12
N GLN A 340 0.72 -1.78 17.59
CA GLN A 340 -0.49 -2.21 18.28
C GLN A 340 -0.71 -3.69 17.95
N LEU A 341 -0.49 -4.58 18.94
CA LEU A 341 -1.22 -5.84 18.98
C LEU A 341 -2.72 -5.50 19.11
N ARG A 342 -3.37 -5.11 18.01
CA ARG A 342 -4.81 -5.01 17.95
C ARG A 342 -5.31 -6.44 18.14
N MET A 343 -5.97 -6.68 19.27
CA MET A 343 -6.66 -7.96 19.50
C MET A 343 -7.51 -8.27 18.29
N ILE A 344 -7.38 -9.51 17.78
CA ILE A 344 -8.30 -10.01 16.75
C ILE A 344 -9.68 -10.01 17.40
N LEU A 345 -10.62 -9.28 16.82
CA LEU A 345 -12.03 -9.33 17.19
C LEU A 345 -12.75 -10.15 16.12
N SER A 346 -13.57 -11.10 16.55
CA SER A 346 -14.51 -11.75 15.65
C SER A 346 -15.47 -10.71 15.05
N MET A 347 -15.84 -10.91 13.80
CA MET A 347 -16.78 -10.05 13.08
C MET A 347 -18.23 -10.51 13.26
N THR A 348 -18.44 -11.64 13.93
CA THR A 348 -19.73 -12.17 14.34
C THR A 348 -19.84 -12.14 15.86
N GLY A 349 -21.04 -11.93 16.36
CA GLY A 349 -21.24 -12.00 17.80
C GLY A 349 -22.65 -11.69 18.23
N TYR A 350 -22.90 -11.96 19.50
CA TYR A 350 -24.19 -11.76 20.16
C TYR A 350 -23.99 -11.06 21.49
N GLY A 351 -24.87 -10.10 21.78
CA GLY A 351 -24.97 -9.44 23.07
C GLY A 351 -26.44 -9.34 23.50
N LYS A 352 -26.70 -9.51 24.79
CA LYS A 352 -28.04 -9.42 25.38
C LYS A 352 -27.97 -8.66 26.70
N ALA A 353 -28.94 -7.78 26.94
CA ALA A 353 -29.18 -7.15 28.23
C ALA A 353 -30.68 -7.16 28.55
N GLU A 354 -31.03 -7.24 29.83
CA GLU A 354 -32.42 -7.18 30.29
C GLU A 354 -32.56 -6.32 31.54
N GLY A 355 -33.68 -5.61 31.65
CA GLY A 355 -33.95 -4.72 32.77
C GLY A 355 -35.44 -4.48 32.97
N HIS A 356 -35.80 -3.85 34.09
CA HIS A 356 -37.20 -3.56 34.43
C HIS A 356 -37.40 -2.06 34.63
N PHE A 357 -38.42 -1.50 33.97
CA PHE A 357 -38.80 -0.09 34.08
C PHE A 357 -40.33 0.02 34.08
N ASN A 358 -40.91 0.77 35.03
CA ASN A 358 -42.36 0.98 35.18
C ASN A 358 -43.23 -0.28 35.03
N ASN A 359 -42.86 -1.35 35.73
CA ASN A 359 -43.59 -2.64 35.73
C ASN A 359 -43.66 -3.30 34.34
N GLN A 360 -42.69 -3.02 33.48
CA GLN A 360 -42.44 -3.68 32.21
C GLN A 360 -40.99 -4.21 32.17
N LYS A 361 -40.81 -5.37 31.55
CA LYS A 361 -39.49 -5.97 31.31
C LYS A 361 -39.02 -5.60 29.90
N TYR A 362 -37.79 -5.07 29.81
CA TYR A 362 -37.12 -4.71 28.56
C TYR A 362 -36.04 -5.74 28.30
N VAL A 363 -36.05 -6.32 27.10
CA VAL A 363 -35.03 -7.27 26.64
C VAL A 363 -34.46 -6.76 25.34
N LEU A 364 -33.16 -6.46 25.35
CA LEU A 364 -32.44 -5.92 24.22
C LEU A 364 -31.40 -6.95 23.74
N GLU A 365 -31.48 -7.28 22.46
CA GLU A 365 -30.52 -8.16 21.80
C GLU A 365 -29.80 -7.41 20.68
N VAL A 366 -28.49 -7.61 20.59
CA VAL A 366 -27.63 -7.08 19.53
C VAL A 366 -26.93 -8.26 18.85
N ARG A 367 -27.13 -8.39 17.54
CA ARG A 367 -26.47 -9.39 16.70
C ARG A 367 -25.61 -8.68 15.68
N SER A 368 -24.40 -9.18 15.46
CA SER A 368 -23.51 -8.66 14.43
C SER A 368 -23.08 -9.72 13.44
N LEU A 369 -23.04 -9.34 12.17
CA LEU A 369 -22.52 -10.10 11.05
C LEU A 369 -21.48 -9.28 10.29
N ASN A 370 -20.64 -9.97 9.51
CA ASN A 370 -19.60 -9.33 8.72
C ASN A 370 -20.19 -8.45 7.60
N SER A 371 -19.75 -7.20 7.52
CA SER A 371 -20.05 -6.26 6.44
C SER A 371 -18.93 -5.23 6.32
N ARG A 372 -18.73 -4.69 5.11
CA ARG A 372 -17.67 -3.72 4.80
C ARG A 372 -17.88 -2.39 5.54
N ASN A 373 -19.13 -1.96 5.67
CA ASN A 373 -19.54 -0.74 6.36
C ASN A 373 -20.37 -1.10 7.60
N LEU A 374 -20.54 -0.15 8.52
CA LEU A 374 -21.52 -0.27 9.60
C LEU A 374 -22.92 -0.08 9.01
N ASP A 375 -23.75 -1.12 9.11
CA ASP A 375 -25.16 -1.12 8.72
C ASP A 375 -26.02 -1.53 9.92
N ALA A 376 -26.60 -0.54 10.60
CA ALA A 376 -27.40 -0.76 11.80
C ALA A 376 -28.89 -0.82 11.47
N ASN A 377 -29.51 -1.96 11.78
CA ASN A 377 -30.92 -2.23 11.62
C ASN A 377 -31.59 -2.30 13.01
N LEU A 378 -32.47 -1.35 13.31
CA LEU A 378 -33.08 -1.18 14.63
C LEU A 378 -34.55 -1.62 14.61
N ARG A 379 -34.88 -2.69 15.34
CA ARG A 379 -36.26 -3.17 15.55
C ARG A 379 -36.74 -2.73 16.92
N ILE A 380 -37.23 -1.50 17.00
CA ILE A 380 -37.75 -0.86 18.23
C ILE A 380 -39.25 -0.53 18.12
N PRO A 381 -40.02 -0.57 19.22
CA PRO A 381 -41.44 -0.20 19.25
C PRO A 381 -41.70 1.24 18.75
N GLN A 382 -42.87 1.48 18.14
CA GLN A 382 -43.18 2.75 17.47
C GLN A 382 -43.08 3.99 18.38
N ARG A 383 -43.45 3.85 19.66
CA ARG A 383 -43.34 4.93 20.66
C ARG A 383 -41.90 5.36 20.95
N LEU A 384 -40.90 4.52 20.65
CA LEU A 384 -39.48 4.77 20.93
C LEU A 384 -38.68 5.20 19.69
N ARG A 385 -39.32 5.38 18.53
CA ARG A 385 -38.63 5.74 17.28
C ARG A 385 -37.90 7.09 17.33
N LEU A 386 -38.33 8.00 18.21
CA LEU A 386 -37.67 9.30 18.37
C LEU A 386 -36.22 9.16 18.85
N TRP A 387 -35.87 8.04 19.49
CA TRP A 387 -34.53 7.76 20.03
C TRP A 387 -33.61 7.01 19.05
N GLU A 388 -34.06 6.74 17.82
CA GLU A 388 -33.30 5.95 16.85
C GLU A 388 -31.93 6.60 16.51
N MET A 389 -31.89 7.93 16.45
CA MET A 389 -30.67 8.70 16.19
C MET A 389 -29.62 8.53 17.30
N SER A 390 -30.02 8.58 18.57
CA SER A 390 -29.09 8.44 19.70
C SER A 390 -28.49 7.03 19.75
N TRP A 391 -29.29 6.01 19.45
CA TRP A 391 -28.85 4.62 19.36
C TRP A 391 -27.87 4.40 18.20
N ARG A 392 -28.14 4.96 17.01
CA ARG A 392 -27.22 4.90 15.87
C ARG A 392 -25.88 5.55 16.18
N LYS A 393 -25.89 6.68 16.88
CA LYS A 393 -24.67 7.38 17.30
C LYS A 393 -23.84 6.49 18.24
N LEU A 394 -24.46 5.90 19.26
CA LEU A 394 -23.78 4.98 20.20
C LEU A 394 -23.15 3.79 19.46
N LEU A 395 -23.90 3.17 18.53
CA LEU A 395 -23.38 2.06 17.71
C LEU A 395 -22.22 2.49 16.83
N GLY A 396 -22.26 3.70 16.24
CA GLY A 396 -21.18 4.24 15.43
C GLY A 396 -19.92 4.58 16.23
N GLU A 397 -20.06 4.97 17.50
CA GLU A 397 -18.93 5.21 18.40
C GLU A 397 -18.26 3.92 18.87
N LYS A 398 -19.05 2.86 19.10
CA LYS A 398 -18.57 1.59 19.66
C LYS A 398 -18.20 0.53 18.62
N LEU A 399 -18.82 0.55 17.43
CA LEU A 399 -18.65 -0.47 16.39
C LEU A 399 -18.15 0.17 15.08
N VAL A 400 -16.95 -0.20 14.66
CA VAL A 400 -16.30 0.37 13.45
C VAL A 400 -16.96 -0.11 12.14
N ARG A 401 -17.36 -1.39 12.07
CA ARG A 401 -17.95 -2.02 10.87
C ARG A 401 -18.80 -3.25 11.20
N GLY A 402 -19.72 -3.61 10.31
CA GLY A 402 -20.54 -4.81 10.42
C GLY A 402 -22.03 -4.53 10.19
N LYS A 403 -22.78 -5.58 9.85
CA LYS A 403 -24.25 -5.51 9.82
C LYS A 403 -24.75 -5.85 11.21
N VAL A 404 -25.38 -4.88 11.87
CA VAL A 404 -25.79 -4.95 13.28
C VAL A 404 -27.31 -4.91 13.35
N ASP A 405 -27.92 -6.01 13.78
CA ASP A 405 -29.35 -6.08 14.06
C ASP A 405 -29.58 -5.91 15.57
N VAL A 406 -30.28 -4.84 15.95
CA VAL A 406 -30.71 -4.58 17.33
C VAL A 406 -32.21 -4.83 17.43
N SER A 407 -32.65 -5.59 18.43
CA SER A 407 -34.07 -5.81 18.70
C SER A 407 -34.39 -5.54 20.17
N LEU A 408 -35.40 -4.70 20.40
CA LEU A 408 -35.94 -4.42 21.73
C LEU A 408 -37.33 -5.05 21.86
N GLN A 409 -37.50 -5.89 22.87
CA GLN A 409 -38.79 -6.47 23.28
C GLN A 409 -39.20 -5.91 24.63
N ILE A 410 -40.49 -5.59 24.77
CA ILE A 410 -41.07 -5.05 26.01
C ILE A 410 -42.23 -5.95 26.40
N GLU A 411 -42.17 -6.51 27.61
CA GLU A 411 -43.19 -7.39 28.18
C GLU A 411 -43.85 -6.70 29.37
N SER A 412 -45.19 -6.65 29.42
CA SER A 412 -45.91 -6.10 30.57
C SER A 412 -45.96 -7.12 31.71
N THR A 413 -45.51 -6.73 32.90
CA THR A 413 -45.48 -7.61 34.09
C THR A 413 -46.68 -7.44 35.04
N GLY A 414 -47.74 -6.71 34.66
CA GLY A 414 -48.97 -6.61 35.46
C GLY A 414 -50.15 -5.86 34.82
N ASP A 415 -51.31 -5.90 35.48
CA ASP A 415 -52.59 -5.27 35.09
C ASP A 415 -52.43 -3.75 34.84
N GLN A 416 -52.89 -3.27 33.69
CA GLN A 416 -52.85 -1.85 33.32
C GLN A 416 -53.76 -1.03 34.25
N GLN A 417 -53.17 -0.20 35.10
CA GLN A 417 -53.89 0.86 35.80
C GLN A 417 -53.96 2.08 34.88
N LEU A 418 -55.12 2.33 34.26
CA LEU A 418 -55.39 3.53 33.45
C LEU A 418 -55.22 4.78 34.32
N SER A 419 -54.20 5.60 34.06
CA SER A 419 -54.04 6.92 34.65
C SER A 419 -54.74 7.96 33.77
N LEU A 420 -55.88 8.45 34.23
CA LEU A 420 -56.60 9.57 33.60
C LEU A 420 -56.04 10.89 34.10
N ASN A 421 -55.83 11.87 33.20
CA ASN A 421 -55.48 13.22 33.61
C ASN A 421 -56.74 13.95 34.13
N GLU A 422 -56.94 13.93 35.45
CA GLU A 422 -58.12 14.52 36.09
C GLU A 422 -58.30 16.02 35.81
N ASP A 423 -57.20 16.77 35.68
CA ASP A 423 -57.25 18.22 35.48
C ASP A 423 -57.71 18.55 34.05
N THR A 424 -57.18 17.83 33.06
CA THR A 424 -57.62 17.93 31.66
C THR A 424 -59.07 17.45 31.51
N LEU A 425 -59.46 16.37 32.20
CA LEU A 425 -60.84 15.86 32.21
C LEU A 425 -61.82 16.89 32.79
N LYS A 426 -61.49 17.52 33.93
CA LYS A 426 -62.31 18.57 34.56
C LYS A 426 -62.43 19.79 33.66
N ALA A 427 -61.35 20.20 32.99
CA ALA A 427 -61.37 21.31 32.05
C ALA A 427 -62.28 21.05 30.83
N TYR A 428 -62.22 19.84 30.25
CA TYR A 428 -63.10 19.45 29.15
C TYR A 428 -64.56 19.37 29.58
N ILE A 429 -64.85 18.77 30.73
CA ILE A 429 -66.23 18.71 31.26
C ILE A 429 -66.78 20.12 31.48
N SER A 430 -65.98 21.04 32.04
CA SER A 430 -66.40 22.43 32.23
C SER A 430 -66.75 23.13 30.92
N LYS A 431 -65.90 22.99 29.89
CA LYS A 431 -66.18 23.57 28.57
C LYS A 431 -67.38 22.92 27.87
N LEU A 432 -67.49 21.59 27.91
CA LEU A 432 -68.62 20.87 27.30
C LEU A 432 -69.96 21.28 27.93
N LYS A 433 -69.96 21.61 29.24
CA LYS A 433 -71.14 22.10 29.96
C LYS A 433 -71.60 23.49 29.50
N GLU A 434 -70.69 24.33 28.98
CA GLU A 434 -71.06 25.61 28.36
C GLU A 434 -71.80 25.43 27.03
N PHE A 435 -71.40 24.43 26.24
CA PHE A 435 -72.00 24.16 24.93
C PHE A 435 -73.26 23.28 24.99
N ALA A 436 -73.37 22.41 25.99
CA ALA A 436 -74.49 21.51 26.18
C ALA A 436 -75.04 21.57 27.62
N PRO A 437 -75.68 22.69 28.02
CA PRO A 437 -76.11 22.92 29.42
C PRO A 437 -77.23 21.97 29.90
N THR A 438 -77.92 21.27 28.99
CA THR A 438 -78.94 20.26 29.31
C THR A 438 -78.41 18.83 29.35
N ALA A 439 -77.14 18.61 29.05
CA ALA A 439 -76.53 17.28 29.11
C ALA A 439 -76.31 16.84 30.56
N THR A 440 -76.54 15.55 30.81
CA THR A 440 -76.28 14.93 32.10
C THR A 440 -74.78 14.81 32.38
N GLU A 441 -74.38 14.72 33.65
CA GLU A 441 -72.96 14.56 34.01
C GLU A 441 -72.34 13.30 33.41
N ALA A 442 -73.12 12.23 33.25
CA ALA A 442 -72.69 11.00 32.60
C ALA A 442 -72.42 11.19 31.10
N GLU A 443 -73.23 12.00 30.40
CA GLU A 443 -73.03 12.31 28.98
C GLU A 443 -71.80 13.20 28.77
N LEU A 444 -71.59 14.20 29.64
CA LEU A 444 -70.41 15.06 29.60
C LEU A 444 -69.12 14.29 29.87
N LEU A 445 -69.13 13.36 30.84
CA LEU A 445 -68.00 12.48 31.12
C LEU A 445 -67.71 11.55 29.93
N ALA A 446 -68.74 10.96 29.33
CA ALA A 446 -68.60 10.08 28.16
C ALA A 446 -68.07 10.81 26.91
N MET A 447 -68.40 12.10 26.76
CA MET A 447 -67.85 12.96 25.71
C MET A 447 -66.39 13.35 26.02
N ALA A 448 -66.08 13.70 27.27
CA ALA A 448 -64.73 14.09 27.68
C ALA A 448 -63.71 12.93 27.57
N LEU A 449 -64.14 11.69 27.83
CA LEU A 449 -63.30 10.50 27.69
C LEU A 449 -62.94 10.13 26.24
N ARG A 450 -63.52 10.81 25.23
CA ARG A 450 -63.20 10.60 23.80
C ARG A 450 -62.01 11.43 23.32
N PHE A 451 -61.54 12.40 24.11
CA PHE A 451 -60.36 13.20 23.79
C PHE A 451 -59.09 12.42 24.19
N SER A 452 -58.16 12.24 23.24
CA SER A 452 -56.98 11.38 23.40
C SER A 452 -56.02 11.87 24.50
N ASP A 453 -55.95 13.17 24.66
CA ASP A 453 -55.16 13.93 25.63
C ASP A 453 -55.70 13.85 27.08
N VAL A 454 -56.90 13.31 27.28
CA VAL A 454 -57.43 12.94 28.62
C VAL A 454 -56.91 11.57 29.07
N GLN A 455 -56.53 10.72 28.10
CA GLN A 455 -55.99 9.38 28.34
C GLN A 455 -54.45 9.36 28.40
N GLU A 456 -53.79 10.40 27.91
CA GLU A 456 -52.33 10.57 27.95
C GLU A 456 -51.90 11.38 29.18
N GLY A 457 -51.95 10.76 30.35
CA GLY A 457 -51.16 11.22 31.49
C GLY A 457 -49.75 10.61 31.42
N GLN A 458 -48.85 11.16 30.59
CA GLN A 458 -47.42 10.84 30.68
C GLN A 458 -46.64 12.14 30.94
N ASP A 459 -46.04 12.23 32.13
CA ASP A 459 -45.11 13.31 32.50
C ASP A 459 -43.89 13.29 31.56
N GLU A 460 -43.51 14.46 31.00
CA GLU A 460 -42.29 14.59 30.17
C GLU A 460 -41.03 14.06 30.88
N LYS A 461 -40.97 14.16 32.22
CA LYS A 461 -39.88 13.60 33.04
C LYS A 461 -39.77 12.08 32.96
N SER A 462 -40.89 11.36 32.83
CA SER A 462 -40.89 9.90 32.74
C SER A 462 -40.33 9.41 31.39
N ASN A 463 -40.41 10.22 30.33
CA ASN A 463 -39.88 9.88 29.01
C ASN A 463 -38.35 10.01 28.97
N GLU A 464 -37.77 11.02 29.62
CA GLU A 464 -36.30 11.17 29.73
C GLU A 464 -35.67 10.05 30.58
N GLU A 465 -36.31 9.65 31.68
CA GLU A 465 -35.84 8.54 32.52
C GLU A 465 -35.88 7.20 31.76
N GLU A 466 -36.91 6.97 30.94
CA GLU A 466 -37.03 5.78 30.12
C GLU A 466 -36.00 5.74 28.97
N GLU A 467 -35.73 6.89 28.33
CA GLU A 467 -34.72 7.01 27.28
C GLU A 467 -33.33 6.64 27.81
N ASN A 468 -32.94 7.21 28.95
CA ASN A 468 -31.66 6.93 29.59
C ASN A 468 -31.55 5.46 29.99
N PHE A 469 -32.60 4.89 30.57
CA PHE A 469 -32.64 3.47 30.91
C PHE A 469 -32.43 2.57 29.69
N CYS A 470 -33.07 2.88 28.56
CA CYS A 470 -32.89 2.10 27.33
C CYS A 470 -31.51 2.27 26.70
N LEU A 471 -30.90 3.46 26.81
CA LEU A 471 -29.52 3.71 26.35
C LEU A 471 -28.51 2.92 27.18
N ASP A 472 -28.68 2.86 28.50
CA ASP A 472 -27.83 2.05 29.38
C ASP A 472 -27.95 0.55 29.04
N LEU A 473 -29.17 0.09 28.77
CA LEU A 473 -29.44 -1.29 28.36
C LEU A 473 -28.78 -1.62 26.99
N LEU A 474 -28.81 -0.68 26.05
CA LEU A 474 -28.13 -0.82 24.76
C LEU A 474 -26.60 -0.88 24.96
N GLN A 475 -26.07 0.00 25.81
CA GLN A 475 -24.64 0.04 26.12
C GLN A 475 -24.16 -1.29 26.70
N GLU A 476 -24.90 -1.86 27.65
CA GLU A 476 -24.60 -3.17 28.24
C GLU A 476 -24.62 -4.29 27.20
N ALA A 477 -25.65 -4.35 26.34
CA ALA A 477 -25.73 -5.37 25.30
C ALA A 477 -24.61 -5.25 24.27
N VAL A 478 -24.20 -4.03 23.91
CA VAL A 478 -23.05 -3.78 23.01
C VAL A 478 -21.74 -4.19 23.67
N ASP A 479 -21.57 -3.95 24.97
CA ASP A 479 -20.37 -4.37 25.70
C ASP A 479 -20.29 -5.91 25.78
N HIS A 480 -21.41 -6.61 26.02
CA HIS A 480 -21.48 -8.07 25.92
C HIS A 480 -21.12 -8.58 24.51
N LEU A 481 -21.58 -7.91 23.45
CA LEU A 481 -21.19 -8.23 22.08
C LEU A 481 -19.68 -8.08 21.85
N ILE A 482 -19.06 -7.03 22.37
CA ILE A 482 -17.61 -6.78 22.21
C ILE A 482 -16.80 -7.85 22.96
N VAL A 483 -17.21 -8.23 24.17
CA VAL A 483 -16.58 -9.32 24.93
C VAL A 483 -16.66 -10.63 24.15
N PHE A 484 -17.85 -10.98 23.64
CA PHE A 484 -18.04 -12.18 22.82
C PHE A 484 -17.10 -12.18 21.60
N ARG A 485 -17.02 -11.05 20.89
CA ARG A 485 -16.13 -10.90 19.74
C ARG A 485 -14.65 -11.06 20.11
N SER A 486 -14.27 -10.56 21.29
CA SER A 486 -12.90 -10.65 21.79
C SER A 486 -12.51 -12.08 22.17
N ASP A 487 -13.41 -12.83 22.82
CA ASP A 487 -13.13 -14.21 23.22
C ASP A 487 -13.00 -15.13 22.01
N GLU A 488 -13.90 -15.01 21.03
CA GLU A 488 -13.83 -15.77 19.78
C GLU A 488 -12.59 -15.38 18.95
N GLY A 489 -12.26 -14.09 18.91
CA GLY A 489 -11.07 -13.60 18.22
C GLY A 489 -9.75 -14.06 18.86
N LYS A 490 -9.71 -14.18 20.19
CA LYS A 490 -8.56 -14.75 20.91
C LYS A 490 -8.37 -16.24 20.63
N ALA A 491 -9.44 -17.02 20.58
CA ALA A 491 -9.36 -18.43 20.21
C ALA A 491 -8.81 -18.61 18.77
N LEU A 492 -9.25 -17.75 17.84
CA LEU A 492 -8.72 -17.73 16.47
C LEU A 492 -7.24 -17.33 16.44
N GLU A 493 -6.83 -16.36 17.24
CA GLU A 493 -5.43 -15.95 17.37
C GLU A 493 -4.53 -17.10 17.82
N ASP A 494 -4.93 -17.82 18.87
CA ASP A 494 -4.17 -18.97 19.40
C ASP A 494 -4.01 -20.07 18.35
N GLU A 495 -5.06 -20.34 17.57
CA GLU A 495 -5.02 -21.31 16.47
C GLU A 495 -4.07 -20.85 15.34
N LEU A 496 -4.17 -19.59 14.92
CA LEU A 496 -3.28 -19.03 13.90
C LEU A 496 -1.82 -19.06 14.33
N ARG A 497 -1.52 -18.70 15.58
CA ARG A 497 -0.17 -18.76 16.15
C ARG A 497 0.39 -20.19 16.11
N THR A 498 -0.42 -21.16 16.47
CA THR A 498 -0.04 -22.59 16.42
C THR A 498 0.30 -23.02 14.99
N ARG A 499 -0.51 -22.61 14.01
CA ARG A 499 -0.27 -22.92 12.59
C ARG A 499 1.00 -22.26 12.05
N VAL A 500 1.24 -20.98 12.37
CA VAL A 500 2.45 -20.26 11.97
C VAL A 500 3.70 -20.89 12.57
N GLN A 501 3.67 -21.28 13.85
CA GLN A 501 4.79 -21.98 14.49
C GLN A 501 5.07 -23.33 13.81
N SER A 502 4.02 -24.09 13.47
CA SER A 502 4.16 -25.34 12.75
C SER A 502 4.82 -25.15 11.37
N ILE A 503 4.42 -24.12 10.63
CA ILE A 503 5.00 -23.76 9.33
C ILE A 503 6.47 -23.36 9.49
N ALA A 504 6.78 -22.49 10.45
CA ALA A 504 8.15 -22.04 10.71
C ALA A 504 9.08 -23.19 11.11
N GLN A 505 8.57 -24.15 11.88
CA GLN A 505 9.34 -25.34 12.27
C GLN A 505 9.61 -26.25 11.06
N LYS A 506 8.61 -26.48 10.21
CA LYS A 506 8.79 -27.25 8.97
C LYS A 506 9.74 -26.57 7.97
N LEU A 507 9.75 -25.24 7.91
CA LEU A 507 10.69 -24.48 7.08
C LEU A 507 12.16 -24.73 7.49
N LYS A 508 12.44 -24.84 8.80
CA LYS A 508 13.79 -25.18 9.27
C LYS A 508 14.23 -26.60 8.89
N GLU A 509 13.28 -27.50 8.72
CA GLU A 509 13.57 -28.87 8.24
C GLU A 509 13.92 -28.90 6.74
N VAL A 510 13.69 -27.81 6.01
CA VAL A 510 14.03 -27.66 4.58
C VAL A 510 15.47 -27.17 4.36
N GLU A 511 16.04 -26.38 5.28
CA GLU A 511 17.41 -25.84 5.19
C GLU A 511 18.49 -26.89 4.81
N PRO A 512 18.51 -28.12 5.37
CA PRO A 512 19.51 -29.13 5.01
C PRO A 512 19.43 -29.61 3.56
N PHE A 513 18.25 -29.49 2.93
CA PHE A 513 18.03 -29.89 1.53
C PHE A 513 18.30 -28.74 0.55
N GLU A 514 18.46 -27.52 1.05
CA GLU A 514 18.78 -26.32 0.26
C GLU A 514 20.18 -26.42 -0.34
N GLU A 515 21.19 -26.84 0.45
CA GLU A 515 22.56 -27.04 -0.03
C GLU A 515 22.64 -28.11 -1.13
N GLU A 516 21.90 -29.21 -0.96
CA GLU A 516 21.87 -30.32 -1.91
C GLU A 516 21.12 -29.93 -3.20
N ARG A 517 20.03 -29.15 -3.08
CA ARG A 517 19.33 -28.54 -4.21
C ARG A 517 20.21 -27.56 -4.98
N ILE A 518 20.94 -26.67 -4.30
CA ILE A 518 21.88 -25.73 -4.93
C ILE A 518 22.94 -26.51 -5.73
N LYS A 519 23.45 -27.61 -5.17
CA LYS A 519 24.43 -28.47 -5.83
C LYS A 519 23.87 -29.18 -7.06
N LEU A 520 22.66 -29.73 -6.97
CA LEU A 520 21.97 -30.40 -8.08
C LEU A 520 21.58 -29.43 -9.21
N ILE A 521 21.20 -28.20 -8.88
CA ILE A 521 20.90 -27.16 -9.87
C ILE A 521 22.18 -26.72 -10.58
N ARG A 522 23.27 -26.49 -9.83
CA ARG A 522 24.60 -26.20 -10.40
C ARG A 522 25.06 -27.30 -11.36
N ASP A 523 24.97 -28.56 -10.96
CA ASP A 523 25.37 -29.71 -11.80
C ASP A 523 24.51 -29.86 -13.06
N LYS A 524 23.22 -29.52 -12.97
CA LYS A 524 22.30 -29.57 -14.12
C LYS A 524 22.54 -28.42 -15.11
N MET A 525 22.90 -27.24 -14.61
CA MET A 525 23.28 -26.08 -15.43
C MET A 525 24.59 -26.34 -16.18
N LEU A 526 25.58 -26.93 -15.51
CA LEU A 526 26.87 -27.28 -16.13
C LEU A 526 26.71 -28.29 -17.28
N ARG A 527 25.88 -29.32 -17.12
CA ARG A 527 25.62 -30.29 -18.21
C ARG A 527 24.89 -29.68 -19.41
N SER A 528 23.96 -28.75 -19.17
CA SER A 528 23.22 -28.08 -20.24
C SER A 528 24.09 -27.10 -21.06
N LEU A 529 25.18 -26.61 -20.46
CA LEU A 529 26.18 -25.76 -21.12
C LEU A 529 27.12 -26.58 -22.03
N GLU A 530 27.49 -27.81 -21.64
CA GLU A 530 28.36 -28.68 -22.43
C GLU A 530 27.69 -29.17 -23.73
N GLU A 531 26.39 -29.43 -23.73
CA GLU A 531 25.66 -29.96 -24.90
C GLU A 531 25.40 -28.92 -26.01
N SER A 532 25.53 -27.62 -25.72
CA SER A 532 25.15 -26.53 -26.65
C SER A 532 26.32 -25.97 -27.49
N GLY A 533 27.57 -26.41 -27.25
CA GLY A 533 28.73 -26.12 -28.12
C GLY A 533 29.16 -24.65 -28.24
N VAL A 534 28.62 -23.74 -27.43
CA VAL A 534 29.04 -22.33 -27.38
C VAL A 534 30.02 -22.16 -26.23
N ASN A 535 31.23 -21.67 -26.50
CA ASN A 535 32.16 -21.29 -25.44
C ASN A 535 31.68 -19.96 -24.85
N VAL A 536 30.94 -20.03 -23.74
CA VAL A 536 30.39 -18.89 -23.00
C VAL A 536 30.80 -19.03 -21.54
N ASP A 537 31.36 -17.94 -21.03
CA ASP A 537 31.64 -17.66 -19.63
C ASP A 537 30.40 -17.92 -18.74
N GLU A 538 30.57 -18.62 -17.62
CA GLU A 538 29.55 -19.36 -16.84
C GLU A 538 28.36 -18.51 -16.32
N ASN A 539 28.43 -17.19 -16.38
CA ASN A 539 27.47 -16.27 -15.74
C ASN A 539 26.21 -15.91 -16.57
N ARG A 540 26.05 -16.44 -17.80
CA ARG A 540 24.99 -15.99 -18.74
C ARG A 540 23.75 -16.91 -18.82
N PHE A 541 23.68 -18.01 -18.08
CA PHE A 541 22.67 -19.07 -18.29
C PHE A 541 21.45 -19.01 -17.34
N GLU A 542 21.48 -18.24 -16.24
CA GLU A 542 20.46 -18.35 -15.17
C GLU A 542 19.10 -17.68 -15.45
N GLN A 543 18.95 -16.80 -16.45
CA GLN A 543 17.83 -15.86 -16.46
C GLN A 543 16.77 -16.07 -17.55
N GLU A 544 16.65 -17.23 -18.19
CA GLU A 544 15.70 -17.42 -19.31
C GLU A 544 14.68 -18.55 -19.16
N GLN A 545 14.61 -19.20 -17.99
CA GLN A 545 13.54 -20.17 -17.71
C GLN A 545 12.92 -19.92 -16.35
N LEU A 546 11.75 -19.26 -16.35
CA LEU A 546 10.54 -19.65 -15.59
C LEU A 546 9.48 -18.55 -15.74
N GLN A 547 8.72 -18.63 -16.84
CA GLN A 547 7.42 -17.96 -16.95
C GLN A 547 6.32 -18.80 -16.28
N SER A 548 5.29 -18.09 -15.83
CA SER A 548 3.93 -18.51 -15.39
C SER A 548 3.73 -18.80 -13.89
N ALA A 549 2.90 -18.01 -13.21
CA ALA A 549 1.44 -18.19 -13.16
C ALA A 549 0.75 -17.22 -12.18
N ASP A 550 -0.40 -16.68 -12.61
CA ASP A 550 -1.37 -15.91 -11.83
C ASP A 550 -2.11 -16.73 -10.73
N SER A 551 -2.44 -16.11 -9.58
CA SER A 551 -3.81 -15.64 -9.27
C SER A 551 -4.07 -15.36 -7.77
N ASN A 552 -4.83 -14.30 -7.50
CA ASN A 552 -5.31 -13.82 -6.20
C ASN A 552 -6.29 -14.79 -5.50
N GLY A 553 -6.29 -14.74 -4.16
CA GLY A 553 -6.90 -15.69 -3.24
C GLY A 553 -8.35 -16.06 -3.51
N ARG A 554 -8.66 -17.36 -3.30
CA ARG A 554 -9.99 -17.93 -3.39
C ARG A 554 -10.31 -18.80 -2.16
N LYS A 555 -11.59 -19.20 -2.04
CA LYS A 555 -12.21 -19.98 -0.94
C LYS A 555 -11.33 -21.14 -0.46
N LEU A 556 -11.53 -21.65 0.77
CA LEU A 556 -10.75 -22.73 1.41
C LEU A 556 -10.48 -23.97 0.51
N ASN A 557 -11.40 -24.28 -0.43
CA ASN A 557 -11.21 -25.28 -1.48
C ASN A 557 -10.06 -24.99 -2.45
N PHE A 558 -9.86 -23.72 -2.83
CA PHE A 558 -8.76 -23.29 -3.69
C PHE A 558 -7.42 -23.35 -2.97
N ILE A 559 -7.35 -22.96 -1.70
CA ILE A 559 -6.13 -23.12 -0.90
C ILE A 559 -5.76 -24.61 -0.82
N SER A 560 -6.75 -25.50 -0.61
CA SER A 560 -6.53 -26.95 -0.62
C SER A 560 -6.08 -27.46 -1.99
N GLN A 561 -6.65 -26.96 -3.09
CA GLN A 561 -6.24 -27.33 -4.45
C GLN A 561 -4.83 -26.84 -4.81
N GLU A 562 -4.45 -25.62 -4.42
CA GLU A 562 -3.12 -25.09 -4.66
C GLU A 562 -2.07 -25.79 -3.79
N MET A 563 -2.38 -26.08 -2.51
CA MET A 563 -1.53 -26.94 -1.68
C MET A 563 -1.38 -28.33 -2.31
N GLY A 564 -2.46 -28.92 -2.82
CA GLY A 564 -2.41 -30.18 -3.56
C GLY A 564 -1.57 -30.10 -4.84
N ARG A 565 -1.61 -28.96 -5.55
CA ARG A 565 -0.82 -28.69 -6.75
C ARG A 565 0.67 -28.55 -6.45
N GLU A 566 1.02 -27.91 -5.34
CA GLU A 566 2.40 -27.82 -4.85
C GLU A 566 2.93 -29.16 -4.36
N ILE A 567 2.13 -29.92 -3.60
CA ILE A 567 2.50 -31.29 -3.17
C ILE A 567 2.74 -32.20 -4.39
N ASN A 568 1.92 -32.08 -5.44
CA ASN A 568 2.09 -32.80 -6.70
C ASN A 568 3.34 -32.36 -7.48
N THR A 569 3.64 -31.06 -7.49
CA THR A 569 4.84 -30.51 -8.14
C THR A 569 6.10 -30.94 -7.41
N MET A 570 6.08 -30.98 -6.08
CA MET A 570 7.16 -31.49 -5.25
C MET A 570 7.40 -32.99 -5.49
N GLY A 571 6.34 -33.79 -5.57
CA GLY A 571 6.43 -35.21 -5.87
C GLY A 571 6.94 -35.51 -7.29
N SER A 572 6.47 -34.77 -8.30
CA SER A 572 6.88 -34.98 -9.69
C SER A 572 8.29 -34.49 -10.02
N LYS A 573 8.85 -33.60 -9.19
CA LYS A 573 10.21 -33.06 -9.34
C LYS A 573 11.24 -33.69 -8.39
N ALA A 574 10.80 -34.50 -7.42
CA ALA A 574 11.67 -35.19 -6.48
C ALA A 574 11.83 -36.69 -6.83
N ASN A 575 13.05 -37.08 -7.23
CA ASN A 575 13.46 -38.48 -7.43
C ASN A 575 14.10 -39.07 -6.16
N HIS A 576 13.46 -38.90 -5.00
CA HIS A 576 13.96 -39.41 -3.72
C HIS A 576 12.82 -40.06 -2.90
N ASP A 577 12.97 -41.34 -2.53
CA ASP A 577 11.92 -42.15 -1.89
C ASP A 577 11.41 -41.53 -0.57
N GLY A 578 12.31 -40.94 0.23
CA GLY A 578 11.92 -40.25 1.47
C GLY A 578 11.00 -39.04 1.24
N ILE A 579 11.25 -38.28 0.17
CA ILE A 579 10.43 -37.12 -0.20
C ILE A 579 9.11 -37.58 -0.81
N GLN A 580 9.12 -38.66 -1.59
CA GLN A 580 7.88 -39.23 -2.13
C GLN A 580 6.95 -39.75 -1.03
N ARG A 581 7.48 -40.38 0.04
CA ARG A 581 6.67 -40.77 1.20
C ARG A 581 6.09 -39.58 1.96
N LEU A 582 6.86 -38.50 2.11
CA LEU A 582 6.37 -37.26 2.72
C LEU A 582 5.27 -36.62 1.85
N VAL A 583 5.45 -36.58 0.53
CA VAL A 583 4.44 -36.11 -0.43
C VAL A 583 3.16 -36.94 -0.33
N ILE A 584 3.25 -38.26 -0.23
CA ILE A 584 2.09 -39.15 -0.05
C ILE A 584 1.37 -38.82 1.26
N ASN A 585 2.09 -38.71 2.38
CA ASN A 585 1.50 -38.37 3.68
C ASN A 585 0.83 -36.97 3.67
N MET A 586 1.44 -35.99 3.00
CA MET A 586 0.89 -34.65 2.86
C MET A 586 -0.40 -34.64 2.03
N LYS A 587 -0.51 -35.50 0.99
CA LYS A 587 -1.77 -35.68 0.25
C LYS A 587 -2.84 -36.33 1.11
N ASP A 588 -2.49 -37.40 1.83
CA ASP A 588 -3.40 -38.09 2.74
C ASP A 588 -3.96 -37.13 3.80
N ASP A 589 -3.13 -36.23 4.35
CA ASP A 589 -3.55 -35.25 5.34
C ASP A 589 -4.45 -34.15 4.75
N LEU A 590 -4.21 -33.77 3.50
CA LEU A 590 -5.05 -32.81 2.76
C LEU A 590 -6.43 -33.40 2.41
N GLU A 591 -6.47 -34.68 1.99
CA GLU A 591 -7.70 -35.43 1.77
C GLU A 591 -8.48 -35.68 3.07
N LYS A 592 -7.79 -36.01 4.17
CA LYS A 592 -8.40 -36.09 5.51
C LYS A 592 -9.02 -34.75 5.90
N GLY A 593 -8.42 -33.62 5.53
CA GLY A 593 -8.99 -32.28 5.75
C GLY A 593 -10.34 -32.09 5.02
N ALA A 594 -10.40 -32.42 3.73
CA ALA A 594 -11.62 -32.33 2.93
C ALA A 594 -12.73 -33.29 3.43
N LEU A 595 -12.36 -34.54 3.77
CA LEU A 595 -13.28 -35.51 4.35
C LEU A 595 -13.68 -35.17 5.80
N SER A 596 -12.85 -34.42 6.53
CA SER A 596 -13.19 -33.92 7.88
C SER A 596 -14.25 -32.85 7.82
N ILE A 597 -14.26 -32.00 6.79
CA ILE A 597 -15.36 -31.05 6.54
C ILE A 597 -16.67 -31.81 6.28
N LYS A 598 -16.64 -32.89 5.49
CA LYS A 598 -17.81 -33.78 5.30
C LYS A 598 -18.26 -34.46 6.59
N LYS A 599 -17.33 -34.91 7.44
CA LYS A 599 -17.66 -35.49 8.75
C LYS A 599 -18.28 -34.47 9.71
N LEU A 600 -17.84 -33.21 9.66
CA LEU A 600 -18.35 -32.13 10.51
C LEU A 600 -19.71 -31.62 10.03
N TYR A 601 -19.97 -31.68 8.72
CA TYR A 601 -21.18 -31.16 8.09
C TYR A 601 -21.78 -32.16 7.07
N PRO A 602 -22.21 -33.36 7.49
CA PRO A 602 -22.61 -34.44 6.59
C PRO A 602 -23.82 -34.10 5.71
N ASP A 603 -24.73 -33.27 6.22
CA ASP A 603 -25.97 -32.88 5.54
C ASP A 603 -25.85 -31.56 4.75
N GLU A 604 -24.78 -30.78 4.98
CA GLU A 604 -24.56 -29.47 4.36
C GLU A 604 -23.40 -29.44 3.37
N SER A 605 -22.71 -30.56 3.19
CA SER A 605 -21.58 -30.67 2.26
C SER A 605 -21.71 -31.90 1.37
N LEU A 606 -21.33 -31.75 0.11
CA LEU A 606 -21.38 -32.79 -0.92
C LEU A 606 -19.96 -33.04 -1.44
N ALA A 607 -19.45 -34.26 -1.23
CA ALA A 607 -18.15 -34.66 -1.74
C ALA A 607 -18.32 -35.28 -3.13
N ILE A 608 -17.82 -34.59 -4.15
CA ILE A 608 -17.95 -35.01 -5.56
C ILE A 608 -16.59 -35.46 -6.09
N TYR A 609 -16.54 -36.66 -6.67
CA TYR A 609 -15.39 -37.14 -7.44
C TYR A 609 -15.63 -36.92 -8.95
N ILE A 610 -14.67 -36.32 -9.65
CA ILE A 610 -14.77 -36.11 -11.10
C ILE A 610 -13.97 -37.19 -11.81
N ASP A 611 -14.66 -38.07 -12.50
CA ASP A 611 -14.09 -39.20 -13.21
C ASP A 611 -13.88 -38.90 -14.70
N VAL A 612 -12.93 -39.61 -15.30
CA VAL A 612 -12.71 -39.63 -16.75
C VAL A 612 -13.66 -40.62 -17.42
N PRO A 613 -14.17 -40.33 -18.63
CA PRO A 613 -15.21 -41.17 -19.26
C PRO A 613 -14.79 -42.59 -19.55
N ASP A 614 -13.56 -42.74 -20.04
CA ASP A 614 -12.93 -43.99 -20.38
C ASP A 614 -11.43 -43.74 -20.58
N ILE A 615 -10.61 -44.71 -20.19
CA ILE A 615 -9.16 -44.60 -20.22
C ILE A 615 -8.64 -44.65 -21.66
N ASP A 616 -9.26 -45.45 -22.53
CA ASP A 616 -8.86 -45.53 -23.94
C ASP A 616 -9.19 -44.21 -24.66
N SER A 617 -10.33 -43.60 -24.34
CA SER A 617 -10.73 -42.27 -24.80
C SER A 617 -9.80 -41.15 -24.31
N LEU A 618 -9.33 -41.23 -23.06
CA LEU A 618 -8.32 -40.32 -22.51
C LEU A 618 -6.98 -40.49 -23.24
N ALA A 619 -6.54 -41.73 -23.46
CA ALA A 619 -5.31 -42.05 -24.18
C ALA A 619 -5.34 -41.51 -25.61
N GLN A 620 -6.46 -41.68 -26.33
CA GLN A 620 -6.66 -41.17 -27.68
C GLN A 620 -6.56 -39.64 -27.72
N ARG A 621 -7.27 -38.93 -26.83
CA ARG A 621 -7.22 -37.45 -26.74
C ARG A 621 -5.82 -36.92 -26.41
N LEU A 622 -5.06 -37.64 -25.58
CA LEU A 622 -3.70 -37.25 -25.23
C LEU A 622 -2.73 -37.48 -26.40
N ARG A 623 -2.90 -38.57 -27.16
CA ARG A 623 -2.10 -38.85 -28.37
C ARG A 623 -2.37 -37.83 -29.48
N ASP A 624 -3.63 -37.47 -29.72
CA ASP A 624 -4.02 -36.52 -30.77
C ASP A 624 -3.47 -35.11 -30.55
N ARG A 625 -3.11 -34.75 -29.30
CA ARG A 625 -2.50 -33.45 -28.97
C ARG A 625 -1.03 -33.33 -29.36
N ASN A 626 -0.38 -34.43 -29.77
CA ASN A 626 0.97 -34.52 -30.33
C ASN A 626 2.05 -33.67 -29.61
N THR A 627 1.90 -33.50 -28.29
CA THR A 627 2.68 -32.58 -27.44
C THR A 627 3.52 -33.31 -26.40
N GLU A 628 3.39 -34.64 -26.28
CA GLU A 628 4.01 -35.44 -25.22
C GLU A 628 4.59 -36.76 -25.77
N SER A 629 5.70 -37.25 -25.19
CA SER A 629 6.32 -38.53 -25.53
C SER A 629 5.49 -39.73 -25.02
N GLU A 630 5.57 -40.88 -25.69
CA GLU A 630 4.77 -42.08 -25.34
C GLU A 630 4.99 -42.54 -23.89
N GLU A 631 6.19 -42.40 -23.32
CA GLU A 631 6.46 -42.72 -21.91
C GLU A 631 5.69 -41.82 -20.92
N LYS A 632 5.51 -40.52 -21.23
CA LYS A 632 4.73 -39.61 -20.38
C LYS A 632 3.23 -39.92 -20.49
N LEU A 633 2.79 -40.37 -21.66
CA LEU A 633 1.42 -40.77 -21.90
C LEU A 633 1.03 -42.01 -21.08
N GLN A 634 1.89 -43.02 -21.05
CA GLN A 634 1.68 -44.23 -20.23
C GLN A 634 1.64 -43.91 -18.72
N MET A 635 2.49 -43.01 -18.25
CA MET A 635 2.50 -42.58 -16.85
C MET A 635 1.19 -41.89 -16.44
N ARG A 636 0.64 -41.01 -17.29
CA ARG A 636 -0.65 -40.35 -17.04
C ARG A 636 -1.81 -41.34 -17.03
N ILE A 637 -1.79 -42.32 -17.92
CA ILE A 637 -2.80 -43.38 -17.97
C ILE A 637 -2.76 -44.25 -16.70
N SER A 638 -1.57 -44.60 -16.21
CA SER A 638 -1.42 -45.36 -14.96
C SER A 638 -1.93 -44.57 -13.76
N LYS A 639 -1.62 -43.28 -13.70
CA LYS A 639 -2.06 -42.39 -12.61
C LYS A 639 -3.58 -42.22 -12.57
N ALA A 640 -4.24 -42.10 -13.72
CA ALA A 640 -5.70 -42.01 -13.80
C ALA A 640 -6.39 -43.29 -13.26
N LYS A 641 -5.79 -44.48 -13.47
CA LYS A 641 -6.30 -45.74 -12.92
C LYS A 641 -6.22 -45.80 -11.39
N GLU A 642 -5.12 -45.30 -10.83
CA GLU A 642 -4.96 -45.24 -9.38
C GLU A 642 -5.95 -44.26 -8.75
N GLU A 643 -6.15 -43.08 -9.36
CA GLU A 643 -7.11 -42.08 -8.89
C GLU A 643 -8.56 -42.62 -8.90
N GLN A 644 -8.96 -43.36 -9.94
CA GLN A 644 -10.28 -44.00 -10.03
C GLN A 644 -10.58 -44.98 -8.88
N ALA A 645 -9.57 -45.62 -8.30
CA ALA A 645 -9.77 -46.54 -7.18
C ALA A 645 -10.27 -45.85 -5.90
N PHE A 646 -10.12 -44.53 -5.80
CA PHE A 646 -10.55 -43.73 -4.65
C PHE A 646 -11.96 -43.13 -4.81
N ALA A 647 -12.60 -43.29 -5.97
CA ALA A 647 -13.92 -42.71 -6.28
C ALA A 647 -15.02 -43.15 -5.29
N ASN A 648 -14.89 -44.34 -4.72
CA ASN A 648 -15.83 -44.89 -3.73
C ASN A 648 -15.83 -44.18 -2.36
N ARG A 649 -14.93 -43.21 -2.14
CA ARG A 649 -14.86 -42.40 -0.91
C ARG A 649 -15.69 -41.11 -0.98
N PHE A 650 -16.36 -40.86 -2.10
CA PHE A 650 -17.11 -39.64 -2.38
C PHE A 650 -18.61 -39.94 -2.50
N ASP A 651 -19.46 -38.94 -2.24
CA ASP A 651 -20.92 -39.08 -2.23
C ASP A 651 -21.49 -39.25 -3.64
N THR A 652 -20.85 -38.65 -4.65
CA THR A 652 -21.27 -38.68 -6.05
C THR A 652 -20.07 -38.71 -6.96
N ILE A 653 -20.16 -39.50 -8.03
CA ILE A 653 -19.15 -39.59 -9.09
C ILE A 653 -19.75 -38.92 -10.33
N LEU A 654 -19.08 -37.89 -10.83
CA LEU A 654 -19.45 -37.21 -12.07
C LEU A 654 -18.48 -37.57 -13.17
N VAL A 655 -18.99 -38.06 -14.28
CA VAL A 655 -18.17 -38.35 -15.45
C VAL A 655 -18.04 -37.09 -16.30
N ASN A 656 -16.81 -36.65 -16.57
CA ASN A 656 -16.55 -35.45 -17.36
C ASN A 656 -16.59 -35.74 -18.87
N ASP A 657 -17.74 -36.21 -19.36
CA ASP A 657 -18.01 -36.47 -20.77
C ASP A 657 -18.79 -35.32 -21.44
N GLU A 658 -19.88 -34.88 -20.83
CA GLU A 658 -20.77 -33.83 -21.35
C GLU A 658 -21.15 -32.80 -20.25
N LEU A 659 -20.79 -31.53 -20.48
CA LEU A 659 -20.96 -30.45 -19.50
C LEU A 659 -22.42 -30.26 -19.03
N GLU A 660 -23.39 -30.37 -19.95
CA GLU A 660 -24.80 -30.16 -19.62
C GLU A 660 -25.39 -31.33 -18.82
N ARG A 661 -24.89 -32.55 -19.02
CA ARG A 661 -25.24 -33.71 -18.20
C ARG A 661 -24.63 -33.61 -16.80
N ALA A 662 -23.34 -33.29 -16.72
CA ALA A 662 -22.64 -33.11 -15.46
C ALA A 662 -23.25 -32.01 -14.59
N LYS A 663 -23.80 -30.94 -15.19
CA LYS A 663 -24.56 -29.90 -14.47
C LYS A 663 -25.93 -30.36 -13.96
N ALA A 664 -26.56 -31.34 -14.62
CA ALA A 664 -27.87 -31.86 -14.21
C ALA A 664 -27.77 -32.93 -13.12
N GLU A 665 -26.59 -33.56 -12.98
CA GLU A 665 -26.27 -34.57 -11.96
C GLU A 665 -25.76 -33.94 -10.63
N ILE A 666 -25.42 -32.64 -10.62
CA ILE A 666 -25.10 -31.80 -9.44
C ILE A 666 -26.36 -31.06 -9.00
#